data_AF-U4TY21-F1
#
_entry.id   AF-U4TY21-F1
#
_cell.length_a   1.000
_cell.length_b   1.000
_cell.length_c   1.000
_cell.angle_alpha   90.00
_cell.angle_beta   90.00
_cell.angle_gamma   90.00
#
_symmetry.space_group_name_H-M   'P 1'
#
loop_
_entity.id
_entity.type
_entity.pdbx_description
1 polymer ?
#
loop_
_entity_poly.entity_id
_entity_poly.type
_entity_poly.pdbx_seq_one_letter_code
_entity_poly.pdbx_strand_id
1 'polypeptide(L)'
;MEAPSIDRTRLEALTHISSKALSIQDAVDQMGCLLLSPEHQKRDLGVLLLSDILHNLPSACLSPEQAAVLAAFLSEKLKDHHQVATSALKGVLALVGLPNLPPDGTVQLLTIIFNHISCQQQLQLDRYVIFQIYHSALTVHTKEVQSMGLDFVYGVISSIEGERDPKNLMYLFQWLQAFLQVVDLQHLTEEMFDVLSCYFPVDFKAPPTSPTLITREALAMGLCRCLTSISAFGPFSIPLALEKLDSALKIAKVDALHLLKFGCLSYESEVYYQNSIEIWAQLQKEIFASPDAQLRSQCLDTLTHVMGKLSEGDRKNFENTVLDIVGTLRGNLLPDSRLFHQSSSILLSIAKASDLSGRLVAERVGPLIENTLKITPDPQQKATLLHTLMEFFQANGADSLRDCCSSLCAQAILSSNPHLAVEGFQGFASLAGVVSDEARQGFLLSLHQAVVAPLPAALKLAIHNSLHKIAEAFPNEVKLRVLRNETLTGSGLEAYLAALAEMVDLENFQASVMETFIKYSIQDLDGSAAALRQLSDLLGKHPETVAVLVEKDFLGQLVSFLKGLEALRALPEGFLRALNQTLQLIARHQPADWQSANYKAASGSRFLNENLQVSTLTGLVIPMTISVVQDHLHPMDLLLNAALNSPEEFVRDISLKALASLLNKLKEEDLNGNLATIRQRCEGNGKISLATWVTKGLVTRNHPTGWQWTDLLLDCLADDSQVGRGLRTVLDESQRVLSKENHCQIMPLYRQKFFIHCMNRLNREQTPTEAHLSAVGLLMENTPKMAIVNHFPKIFRLVLLCLEKSPDPEALVVILQTITDFVKGGEAIIEDRLEDILVRVLDLTVFQSSMVVRLCAITCIHQMTKTYKTYQLLPFKGRVVEQLGICVDDRKRLVRRKAMECRALWFLLDAPL
;
A
#
# COMPACT_ATOMS: atom_id res chain seq x y z
N MET A 1 11.09 26.75 -58.04
CA MET A 1 10.47 27.20 -56.78
C MET A 1 10.07 25.96 -56.04
N GLU A 2 10.67 25.71 -54.88
CA GLU A 2 10.32 24.57 -54.02
C GLU A 2 8.84 24.67 -53.63
N ALA A 3 8.10 23.57 -53.80
CA ALA A 3 6.70 23.52 -53.40
C ALA A 3 6.61 23.73 -51.88
N PRO A 4 5.76 24.63 -51.38
CA PRO A 4 5.55 24.77 -49.95
C PRO A 4 5.12 23.42 -49.35
N SER A 5 5.57 23.11 -48.13
CA SER A 5 5.12 21.90 -47.44
C SER A 5 3.60 21.95 -47.26
N ILE A 6 2.93 20.80 -47.45
CA ILE A 6 1.47 20.65 -47.35
C ILE A 6 0.92 21.24 -46.03
N ASP A 7 1.68 21.12 -44.93
CA ASP A 7 1.33 21.69 -43.63
C ASP A 7 1.22 23.22 -43.63
N ARG A 8 2.07 23.90 -44.39
CA ARG A 8 2.04 25.37 -44.50
C ARG A 8 0.80 25.82 -45.27
N THR A 9 0.50 25.15 -46.39
CA THR A 9 -0.71 25.42 -47.18
C THR A 9 -1.99 25.15 -46.39
N ARG A 10 -2.00 24.10 -45.55
CA ARG A 10 -3.09 23.78 -44.63
C ARG A 10 -3.34 24.89 -43.60
N LEU A 11 -2.29 25.34 -42.90
CA LEU A 11 -2.37 26.40 -41.88
C LEU A 11 -2.81 27.75 -42.47
N GLU A 12 -2.30 28.10 -43.66
CA GLU A 12 -2.71 29.30 -44.38
C GLU A 12 -4.20 29.23 -44.76
N ALA A 13 -4.67 28.11 -45.35
CA ALA A 13 -6.08 27.92 -45.69
C ALA A 13 -7.01 28.03 -44.46
N LEU A 14 -6.66 27.38 -43.34
CA LEU A 14 -7.45 27.44 -42.11
C LEU A 14 -7.56 28.85 -41.53
N THR A 15 -6.47 29.62 -41.58
CA THR A 15 -6.43 31.00 -41.08
C THR A 15 -7.29 31.92 -41.96
N HIS A 16 -7.23 31.74 -43.29
CA HIS A 16 -8.01 32.53 -44.24
C HIS A 16 -9.52 32.19 -44.21
N ILE A 17 -9.89 30.92 -44.03
CA ILE A 17 -11.30 30.54 -43.93
C ILE A 17 -11.90 31.00 -42.60
N SER A 18 -11.18 30.84 -41.48
CA SER A 18 -11.65 31.25 -40.15
C SER A 18 -11.82 32.77 -40.02
N SER A 19 -11.02 33.56 -40.75
CA SER A 19 -11.12 35.03 -40.81
C SER A 19 -12.13 35.54 -41.84
N LYS A 20 -12.87 34.66 -42.54
CA LYS A 20 -13.74 34.96 -43.69
C LYS A 20 -13.02 35.63 -44.88
N ALA A 21 -11.69 35.55 -44.94
CA ALA A 21 -10.88 36.07 -46.03
C ALA A 21 -10.90 35.16 -47.28
N LEU A 22 -11.30 33.89 -47.13
CA LEU A 22 -11.50 32.91 -48.19
C LEU A 22 -12.76 32.10 -47.89
N SER A 23 -13.64 31.87 -48.87
CA SER A 23 -14.79 30.98 -48.66
C SER A 23 -14.40 29.51 -48.78
N ILE A 24 -15.14 28.61 -48.12
CA ILE A 24 -14.92 27.16 -48.27
C ILE A 24 -15.10 26.70 -49.73
N GLN A 25 -15.97 27.37 -50.48
CA GLN A 25 -16.21 27.10 -51.89
C GLN A 25 -14.98 27.48 -52.73
N ASP A 26 -14.40 28.66 -52.50
CA ASP A 26 -13.17 29.08 -53.17
C ASP A 26 -12.00 28.13 -52.87
N ALA A 27 -11.91 27.63 -51.63
CA ALA A 27 -10.90 26.66 -51.24
C ALA A 27 -11.10 25.32 -51.98
N VAL A 28 -12.35 24.82 -52.08
CA VAL A 28 -12.68 23.60 -52.83
C VAL A 28 -12.39 23.76 -54.32
N ASP A 29 -12.73 24.90 -54.92
CA ASP A 29 -12.47 25.20 -56.33
C ASP A 29 -10.96 25.25 -56.63
N GLN A 30 -10.16 25.84 -55.74
CA GLN A 30 -8.71 25.85 -55.85
C GLN A 30 -8.09 24.44 -55.74
N MET A 31 -8.73 23.54 -54.98
CA MET A 31 -8.33 22.14 -54.88
C MET A 31 -8.83 21.27 -56.06
N GLY A 32 -9.62 21.82 -56.99
CA GLY A 32 -10.26 21.06 -58.08
C GLY A 32 -9.29 20.22 -58.93
N CYS A 33 -8.07 20.71 -59.17
CA CYS A 33 -7.05 19.98 -59.93
C CYS A 33 -6.54 18.70 -59.21
N LEU A 34 -6.66 18.65 -57.88
CA LEU A 34 -6.38 17.47 -57.07
C LEU A 34 -7.64 16.59 -56.95
N LEU A 35 -8.78 17.17 -56.57
CA LEU A 35 -10.04 16.46 -56.26
C LEU A 35 -10.64 15.72 -57.48
N LEU A 36 -10.40 16.22 -58.69
CA LEU A 36 -10.90 15.67 -59.96
C LEU A 36 -9.81 15.00 -60.80
N SER A 37 -8.61 14.80 -60.25
CA SER A 37 -7.50 14.17 -60.98
C SER A 37 -7.84 12.73 -61.39
N PRO A 38 -7.42 12.24 -62.57
CA PRO A 38 -7.57 10.82 -62.93
C PRO A 38 -6.69 9.90 -62.06
N GLU A 39 -5.61 10.42 -61.47
CA GLU A 39 -4.72 9.67 -60.57
C GLU A 39 -5.27 9.63 -59.14
N HIS A 40 -5.51 8.42 -58.61
CA HIS A 40 -6.09 8.26 -57.27
C HIS A 40 -5.22 8.85 -56.15
N GLN A 41 -3.89 8.87 -56.30
CA GLN A 41 -2.95 9.44 -55.33
C GLN A 41 -3.12 10.96 -55.18
N LYS A 42 -3.38 11.66 -56.29
CA LYS A 42 -3.66 13.11 -56.27
C LYS A 42 -5.04 13.40 -55.69
N ARG A 43 -6.03 12.55 -55.98
CA ARG A 43 -7.37 12.65 -55.37
C ARG A 43 -7.32 12.42 -53.87
N ASP A 44 -6.57 11.41 -53.43
CA ASP A 44 -6.36 11.11 -52.02
C ASP A 44 -5.77 12.33 -51.29
N LEU A 45 -4.71 12.92 -51.82
CA LEU A 45 -4.11 14.14 -51.26
C LEU A 45 -5.13 15.30 -51.18
N GLY A 46 -5.92 15.51 -52.23
CA GLY A 46 -6.94 16.56 -52.24
C GLY A 46 -8.05 16.31 -51.20
N VAL A 47 -8.55 15.08 -51.11
CA VAL A 47 -9.60 14.69 -50.16
C VAL A 47 -9.09 14.72 -48.72
N LEU A 48 -7.84 14.34 -48.48
CA LEU A 48 -7.19 14.43 -47.18
C LEU A 48 -7.06 15.89 -46.74
N LEU A 49 -6.59 16.77 -47.64
CA LEU A 49 -6.48 18.20 -47.36
C LEU A 49 -7.85 18.82 -47.04
N LEU A 50 -8.89 18.48 -47.83
CA LEU A 50 -10.25 18.92 -47.57
C LEU A 50 -10.75 18.41 -46.20
N SER A 51 -10.52 17.14 -45.87
CA SER A 51 -10.93 16.54 -44.61
C SER A 51 -10.24 17.18 -43.40
N ASP A 52 -8.95 17.48 -43.53
CA ASP A 52 -8.17 18.21 -42.52
C ASP A 52 -8.68 19.64 -42.33
N ILE A 53 -9.09 20.31 -43.42
CA ILE A 53 -9.73 21.63 -43.33
C ILE A 53 -11.04 21.50 -42.55
N LEU A 54 -11.93 20.58 -42.95
CA LEU A 54 -13.23 20.37 -42.30
C LEU A 54 -13.10 20.07 -40.80
N HIS A 55 -12.14 19.25 -40.40
CA HIS A 55 -11.93 18.89 -39.00
C HIS A 55 -11.55 20.08 -38.11
N ASN A 56 -10.89 21.10 -38.67
CA ASN A 56 -10.39 22.26 -37.92
C ASN A 56 -11.25 23.52 -38.12
N LEU A 57 -12.36 23.43 -38.85
CA LEU A 57 -13.25 24.57 -39.07
C LEU A 57 -14.21 24.78 -37.90
N PRO A 58 -14.43 26.04 -37.45
CA PRO A 58 -15.50 26.35 -36.51
C PRO A 58 -16.88 26.00 -37.10
N SER A 59 -17.78 25.43 -36.30
CA SER A 59 -19.11 24.99 -36.74
C SER A 59 -20.00 26.09 -37.31
N ALA A 60 -19.72 27.36 -36.98
CA ALA A 60 -20.42 28.54 -37.50
C ALA A 60 -20.01 28.94 -38.94
N CYS A 61 -18.98 28.30 -39.51
CA CYS A 61 -18.43 28.66 -40.83
C CYS A 61 -19.07 27.92 -42.01
N LEU A 62 -19.90 26.91 -41.78
CA LEU A 62 -20.57 26.10 -42.81
C LEU A 62 -22.09 26.29 -42.74
N SER A 63 -22.71 26.67 -43.87
CA SER A 63 -24.17 26.68 -43.99
C SER A 63 -24.72 25.25 -44.18
N PRO A 64 -26.01 24.99 -43.87
CA PRO A 64 -26.63 23.68 -44.10
C PRO A 64 -26.56 23.24 -45.57
N GLU A 65 -26.71 24.18 -46.51
CA GLU A 65 -26.61 23.94 -47.95
C GLU A 65 -25.19 23.51 -48.35
N GLN A 66 -24.17 24.19 -47.82
CA GLN A 66 -22.76 23.84 -48.06
C GLN A 66 -22.43 22.47 -47.46
N ALA A 67 -22.91 22.17 -46.26
CA ALA A 67 -22.76 20.88 -45.61
C ALA A 67 -23.41 19.75 -46.43
N ALA A 68 -24.59 19.99 -47.03
CA ALA A 68 -25.26 19.02 -47.92
C ALA A 68 -24.41 18.70 -49.16
N VAL A 69 -23.86 19.73 -49.81
CA VAL A 69 -23.01 19.56 -51.00
C VAL A 69 -21.74 18.77 -50.65
N LEU A 70 -21.12 19.08 -49.51
CA LEU A 70 -19.93 18.35 -49.04
C LEU A 70 -20.26 16.91 -48.65
N ALA A 71 -21.42 16.65 -48.03
CA ALA A 71 -21.88 15.30 -47.72
C ALA A 71 -22.11 14.46 -48.98
N ALA A 72 -22.74 15.03 -50.00
CA ALA A 72 -22.91 14.38 -51.31
C ALA A 72 -21.56 14.11 -51.99
N PHE A 73 -20.65 15.09 -51.95
CA PHE A 73 -19.30 14.93 -52.50
C PHE A 73 -18.54 13.79 -51.81
N LEU A 74 -18.49 13.78 -50.47
CA LEU A 74 -17.79 12.73 -49.71
C LEU A 74 -18.46 11.36 -49.88
N SER A 75 -19.78 11.30 -50.03
CA SER A 75 -20.51 10.07 -50.35
C SER A 75 -20.02 9.44 -51.66
N GLU A 76 -19.76 10.25 -52.69
CA GLU A 76 -19.18 9.75 -53.94
C GLU A 76 -17.71 9.36 -53.78
N LYS A 77 -16.95 10.06 -52.92
CA LYS A 77 -15.55 9.71 -52.64
C LYS A 77 -15.36 8.45 -51.80
N LEU A 78 -16.34 8.08 -50.98
CA LEU A 78 -16.35 6.79 -50.29
C LEU A 78 -16.45 5.59 -51.25
N LYS A 79 -16.99 5.80 -52.46
CA LYS A 79 -17.08 4.77 -53.52
C LYS A 79 -15.86 4.72 -54.43
N ASP A 80 -14.88 5.61 -54.21
CA ASP A 80 -13.65 5.71 -55.01
C ASP A 80 -12.64 4.63 -54.57
N HIS A 81 -11.41 4.71 -55.06
CA HIS A 81 -10.30 3.87 -54.66
C HIS A 81 -10.09 3.87 -53.14
N HIS A 82 -9.74 2.72 -52.56
CA HIS A 82 -9.65 2.50 -51.11
C HIS A 82 -8.87 3.58 -50.34
N GLN A 83 -7.73 4.05 -50.86
CA GLN A 83 -6.97 5.15 -50.24
C GLN A 83 -7.77 6.46 -50.14
N VAL A 84 -8.50 6.80 -51.20
CA VAL A 84 -9.36 8.01 -51.25
C VAL A 84 -10.52 7.85 -50.29
N ALA A 85 -11.11 6.65 -50.20
CA ALA A 85 -12.18 6.36 -49.25
C ALA A 85 -11.72 6.53 -47.79
N THR A 86 -10.50 6.09 -47.46
CA THR A 86 -9.90 6.31 -46.13
C THR A 86 -9.78 7.80 -45.79
N SER A 87 -9.34 8.62 -46.74
CA SER A 87 -9.30 10.08 -46.55
C SER A 87 -10.70 10.67 -46.45
N ALA A 88 -11.67 10.18 -47.23
CA ALA A 88 -13.05 10.62 -47.18
C ALA A 88 -13.70 10.32 -45.82
N LEU A 89 -13.42 9.18 -45.19
CA LEU A 89 -13.92 8.84 -43.84
C LEU A 89 -13.56 9.91 -42.80
N LYS A 90 -12.36 10.50 -42.87
CA LYS A 90 -11.96 11.61 -41.97
C LYS A 90 -12.83 12.86 -42.18
N GLY A 91 -13.13 13.18 -43.44
CA GLY A 91 -14.03 14.27 -43.79
C GLY A 91 -15.47 14.00 -43.33
N VAL A 92 -15.93 12.76 -43.44
CA VAL A 92 -17.25 12.34 -42.94
C VAL A 92 -17.32 12.48 -41.43
N LEU A 93 -16.30 12.05 -40.69
CA LEU A 93 -16.24 12.26 -39.24
C LEU A 93 -16.35 13.75 -38.88
N ALA A 94 -15.67 14.63 -39.62
CA ALA A 94 -15.78 16.06 -39.39
C ALA A 94 -17.21 16.58 -39.65
N LEU A 95 -17.86 16.17 -40.75
CA LEU A 95 -19.23 16.60 -41.08
C LEU A 95 -20.28 16.09 -40.10
N VAL A 96 -20.22 14.82 -39.72
CA VAL A 96 -21.16 14.20 -38.76
C VAL A 96 -20.99 14.78 -37.35
N GLY A 97 -19.87 15.46 -37.07
CA GLY A 97 -19.68 16.23 -35.84
C GLY A 97 -20.37 17.60 -35.85
N LEU A 98 -20.93 18.05 -36.97
CA LEU A 98 -21.55 19.38 -37.10
C LEU A 98 -23.06 19.33 -36.82
N PRO A 99 -23.58 20.10 -35.84
CA PRO A 99 -25.01 20.16 -35.56
C PRO A 99 -25.88 20.64 -36.73
N ASN A 100 -25.27 21.35 -37.69
CA ASN A 100 -25.96 21.97 -38.83
C ASN A 100 -26.02 21.07 -40.08
N LEU A 101 -25.52 19.83 -40.02
CA LEU A 101 -25.64 18.88 -41.14
C LEU A 101 -27.14 18.56 -41.36
N PRO A 102 -27.67 18.69 -42.59
CA PRO A 102 -29.07 18.39 -42.86
C PRO A 102 -29.42 16.93 -42.55
N PRO A 103 -30.66 16.64 -42.12
CA PRO A 103 -31.09 15.28 -41.73
C PRO A 103 -30.78 14.20 -42.76
N ASP A 104 -31.08 14.47 -44.03
CA ASP A 104 -30.83 13.53 -45.14
C ASP A 104 -29.34 13.24 -45.35
N GLY A 105 -28.46 14.19 -45.00
CA GLY A 105 -27.01 14.06 -45.16
C GLY A 105 -26.42 13.01 -44.23
N THR A 106 -26.84 12.97 -42.96
CA THR A 106 -26.36 11.95 -42.00
C THR A 106 -26.79 10.56 -42.44
N VAL A 107 -28.07 10.39 -42.80
CA VAL A 107 -28.62 9.10 -43.24
C VAL A 107 -27.93 8.62 -44.52
N GLN A 108 -27.71 9.52 -45.49
CA GLN A 108 -26.99 9.22 -46.73
C GLN A 108 -25.57 8.73 -46.45
N LEU A 109 -24.80 9.47 -45.65
CA LEU A 109 -23.41 9.14 -45.35
C LEU A 109 -23.27 7.78 -44.66
N LEU A 110 -24.10 7.51 -43.64
CA LEU A 110 -24.10 6.23 -42.94
C LEU A 110 -24.48 5.07 -43.88
N THR A 111 -25.52 5.26 -44.70
CA THR A 111 -25.96 4.24 -45.68
C THR A 111 -24.86 3.89 -46.67
N ILE A 112 -24.12 4.89 -47.17
CA ILE A 112 -22.98 4.66 -48.07
C ILE A 112 -21.85 3.91 -47.36
N ILE A 113 -21.53 4.25 -46.12
CA ILE A 113 -20.54 3.52 -45.33
C ILE A 113 -20.95 2.04 -45.20
N PHE A 114 -22.18 1.76 -44.77
CA PHE A 114 -22.65 0.39 -44.58
C PHE A 114 -22.65 -0.43 -45.87
N ASN A 115 -23.02 0.17 -47.00
CA ASN A 115 -23.16 -0.55 -48.27
C ASN A 115 -21.85 -0.72 -49.06
N HIS A 116 -20.88 0.18 -48.86
CA HIS A 116 -19.68 0.24 -49.72
C HIS A 116 -18.36 0.08 -48.98
N ILE A 117 -18.32 0.25 -47.65
CA ILE A 117 -17.10 0.15 -46.85
C ILE A 117 -17.16 -1.11 -45.98
N SER A 118 -16.35 -2.11 -46.30
CA SER A 118 -16.13 -3.25 -45.41
C SER A 118 -15.18 -2.84 -44.28
N CYS A 119 -15.72 -2.65 -43.07
CA CYS A 119 -14.98 -2.20 -41.89
C CYS A 119 -13.77 -3.11 -41.59
N GLN A 120 -13.97 -4.43 -41.64
CA GLN A 120 -12.92 -5.42 -41.31
C GLN A 120 -11.74 -5.40 -42.28
N GLN A 121 -11.94 -4.92 -43.51
CA GLN A 121 -10.88 -4.78 -44.51
C GLN A 121 -10.06 -3.49 -44.35
N GLN A 122 -10.50 -2.55 -43.49
CA GLN A 122 -9.80 -1.30 -43.26
C GLN A 122 -8.65 -1.46 -42.24
N LEU A 123 -7.69 -0.54 -42.27
CA LEU A 123 -6.60 -0.49 -41.29
C LEU A 123 -7.13 -0.15 -39.90
N GLN A 124 -6.34 -0.46 -38.86
CA GLN A 124 -6.74 -0.29 -37.45
C GLN A 124 -7.21 1.14 -37.12
N LEU A 125 -6.51 2.18 -37.61
CA LEU A 125 -6.89 3.58 -37.42
C LEU A 125 -8.16 3.97 -38.20
N ASP A 126 -8.40 3.35 -39.35
CA ASP A 126 -9.55 3.67 -40.20
C ASP A 126 -10.83 3.08 -39.61
N ARG A 127 -10.75 1.86 -39.06
CA ARG A 127 -11.84 1.27 -38.25
C ARG A 127 -12.17 2.14 -37.04
N TYR A 128 -11.15 2.67 -36.37
CA TYR A 128 -11.35 3.62 -35.27
C TYR A 128 -12.13 4.86 -35.73
N VAL A 129 -11.80 5.46 -36.88
CA VAL A 129 -12.53 6.58 -37.46
C VAL A 129 -13.99 6.20 -37.76
N ILE A 130 -14.24 5.02 -38.32
CA ILE A 130 -15.61 4.52 -38.55
C ILE A 130 -16.42 4.46 -37.25
N PHE A 131 -15.85 3.93 -36.17
CA PHE A 131 -16.51 3.91 -34.87
C PHE A 131 -16.76 5.30 -34.31
N GLN A 132 -15.85 6.25 -34.53
CA GLN A 132 -16.06 7.65 -34.17
C GLN A 132 -17.20 8.29 -34.97
N ILE A 133 -17.36 7.94 -36.25
CA ILE A 133 -18.49 8.42 -37.08
C ILE A 133 -19.80 7.94 -36.48
N TYR A 134 -19.93 6.66 -36.14
CA TYR A 134 -21.17 6.11 -35.56
C TYR A 134 -21.50 6.74 -34.22
N HIS A 135 -20.51 6.89 -33.34
CA HIS A 135 -20.70 7.55 -32.07
C HIS A 135 -21.08 9.04 -32.24
N SER A 136 -20.41 9.78 -33.13
CA SER A 136 -20.76 11.17 -33.43
C SER A 136 -22.18 11.29 -33.98
N ALA A 137 -22.58 10.41 -34.91
CA ALA A 137 -23.93 10.39 -35.45
C ALA A 137 -24.98 10.15 -34.36
N LEU A 138 -24.73 9.15 -33.50
CA LEU A 138 -25.64 8.82 -32.39
C LEU A 138 -25.83 9.99 -31.42
N THR A 139 -24.76 10.75 -31.15
CA THR A 139 -24.78 11.86 -30.18
C THR A 139 -25.29 13.19 -30.73
N VAL A 140 -24.95 13.54 -31.98
CA VAL A 140 -25.28 14.83 -32.59
C VAL A 140 -26.58 14.75 -33.39
N HIS A 141 -26.84 13.62 -34.04
CA HIS A 141 -27.94 13.39 -34.99
C HIS A 141 -28.84 12.22 -34.56
N THR A 142 -29.17 12.16 -33.27
CA THR A 142 -29.89 11.02 -32.66
C THR A 142 -31.22 10.72 -33.36
N LYS A 143 -31.97 11.75 -33.76
CA LYS A 143 -33.29 11.57 -34.39
C LYS A 143 -33.17 10.92 -35.77
N GLU A 144 -32.17 11.34 -36.53
CA GLU A 144 -31.86 10.81 -37.86
C GLU A 144 -31.37 9.36 -37.77
N VAL A 145 -30.52 9.06 -36.78
CA VAL A 145 -30.07 7.69 -36.52
C VAL A 145 -31.24 6.79 -36.11
N GLN A 146 -32.15 7.28 -35.25
CA GLN A 146 -33.34 6.52 -34.85
C GLN A 146 -34.32 6.29 -36.00
N SER A 147 -34.41 7.20 -36.97
CA SER A 147 -35.30 7.03 -38.13
C SER A 147 -34.82 5.95 -39.11
N MET A 148 -33.53 5.60 -39.09
CA MET A 148 -32.98 4.47 -39.85
C MET A 148 -33.41 3.10 -39.30
N GLY A 149 -33.90 3.04 -38.06
CA GLY A 149 -34.35 1.79 -37.43
C GLY A 149 -33.27 0.69 -37.44
N LEU A 150 -33.67 -0.51 -37.86
CA LEU A 150 -32.80 -1.68 -37.83
C LEU A 150 -31.64 -1.64 -38.85
N ASP A 151 -31.73 -0.82 -39.90
CA ASP A 151 -30.62 -0.68 -40.86
C ASP A 151 -29.36 -0.11 -40.19
N PHE A 152 -29.55 0.84 -39.26
CA PHE A 152 -28.43 1.35 -38.47
C PHE A 152 -27.89 0.30 -37.50
N VAL A 153 -28.77 -0.46 -36.85
CA VAL A 153 -28.37 -1.53 -35.91
C VAL A 153 -27.56 -2.59 -36.63
N TYR A 154 -28.06 -3.08 -37.77
CA TYR A 154 -27.39 -4.08 -38.60
C TYR A 154 -26.04 -3.56 -39.13
N GLY A 155 -25.99 -2.30 -39.57
CA GLY A 155 -24.76 -1.65 -40.02
C GLY A 155 -23.69 -1.57 -38.92
N VAL A 156 -24.09 -1.27 -37.67
CA VAL A 156 -23.19 -1.28 -36.52
C VAL A 156 -22.73 -2.69 -36.18
N ILE A 157 -23.65 -3.67 -36.06
CA ILE A 157 -23.34 -5.09 -35.80
C ILE A 157 -22.31 -5.60 -36.81
N SER A 158 -22.60 -5.43 -38.10
CA SER A 158 -21.72 -5.84 -39.20
C SER A 158 -20.34 -5.19 -39.15
N SER A 159 -20.23 -3.97 -38.60
CA SER A 159 -18.97 -3.23 -38.55
C SER A 159 -18.10 -3.55 -37.34
N ILE A 160 -18.70 -3.99 -36.22
CA ILE A 160 -17.97 -4.37 -35.00
C ILE A 160 -17.59 -5.85 -34.99
N GLU A 161 -18.24 -6.67 -35.80
CA GLU A 161 -17.98 -8.11 -35.89
C GLU A 161 -16.51 -8.37 -36.23
N GLY A 162 -15.84 -9.16 -35.39
CA GLY A 162 -14.45 -9.57 -35.60
C GLY A 162 -13.37 -8.51 -35.33
N GLU A 163 -13.67 -7.40 -34.65
CA GLU A 163 -12.65 -6.46 -34.18
C GLU A 163 -11.73 -7.11 -33.13
N ARG A 164 -10.42 -6.96 -33.26
CA ARG A 164 -9.42 -7.60 -32.38
C ARG A 164 -8.46 -6.62 -31.74
N ASP A 165 -8.42 -5.38 -32.21
CA ASP A 165 -7.52 -4.38 -31.68
C ASP A 165 -8.02 -3.87 -30.31
N PRO A 166 -7.21 -3.94 -29.24
CA PRO A 166 -7.65 -3.57 -27.90
C PRO A 166 -7.98 -2.08 -27.75
N LYS A 167 -7.39 -1.18 -28.56
CA LYS A 167 -7.74 0.25 -28.52
C LYS A 167 -9.12 0.49 -29.10
N ASN A 168 -9.40 -0.16 -30.22
CA ASN A 168 -10.70 -0.10 -30.87
C ASN A 168 -11.79 -0.72 -29.98
N LEU A 169 -11.54 -1.90 -29.40
CA LEU A 169 -12.47 -2.54 -28.46
C LEU A 169 -12.75 -1.67 -27.23
N MET A 170 -11.73 -1.04 -26.63
CA MET A 170 -11.95 -0.13 -25.50
C MET A 170 -12.84 1.05 -25.88
N TYR A 171 -12.61 1.66 -27.04
CA TYR A 171 -13.45 2.74 -27.54
C TYR A 171 -14.89 2.26 -27.80
N LEU A 172 -15.04 1.14 -28.51
CA LEU A 172 -16.32 0.50 -28.80
C LEU A 172 -17.12 0.23 -27.52
N PHE A 173 -16.54 -0.46 -26.55
CA PHE A 173 -17.23 -0.82 -25.32
C PHE A 173 -17.68 0.42 -24.53
N GLN A 174 -17.00 1.56 -24.65
CA GLN A 174 -17.43 2.78 -24.01
C GLN A 174 -18.72 3.34 -24.63
N TRP A 175 -18.78 3.49 -25.95
CA TRP A 175 -19.93 4.13 -26.59
C TRP A 175 -21.07 3.16 -26.91
N LEU A 176 -20.79 1.86 -27.09
CA LEU A 176 -21.82 0.84 -27.31
C LEU A 176 -22.82 0.76 -26.15
N GLN A 177 -22.41 1.09 -24.93
CA GLN A 177 -23.34 1.23 -23.81
C GLN A 177 -24.42 2.28 -24.09
N ALA A 178 -24.04 3.45 -24.62
CA ALA A 178 -24.97 4.51 -24.98
C ALA A 178 -25.83 4.10 -26.20
N PHE A 179 -25.24 3.43 -27.19
CA PHE A 179 -25.96 2.87 -28.33
C PHE A 179 -27.09 1.95 -27.88
N LEU A 180 -26.77 0.96 -27.04
CA LEU A 180 -27.73 -0.05 -26.59
C LEU A 180 -28.88 0.55 -25.78
N GLN A 181 -28.70 1.71 -25.16
CA GLN A 181 -29.75 2.43 -24.44
C GLN A 181 -30.66 3.29 -25.33
N VAL A 182 -30.19 3.64 -26.53
CA VAL A 182 -30.88 4.59 -27.43
C VAL A 182 -31.64 3.88 -28.55
N VAL A 183 -31.14 2.73 -29.02
CA VAL A 183 -31.73 1.98 -30.13
C VAL A 183 -32.62 0.83 -29.62
N ASP A 184 -33.65 0.51 -30.39
CA ASP A 184 -34.46 -0.69 -30.19
C ASP A 184 -33.92 -1.84 -31.06
N LEU A 185 -33.37 -2.88 -30.41
CA LEU A 185 -32.75 -4.01 -31.11
C LEU A 185 -33.78 -4.96 -31.75
N GLN A 186 -35.02 -5.00 -31.24
CA GLN A 186 -36.06 -5.92 -31.70
C GLN A 186 -35.54 -7.37 -31.86
N HIS A 187 -35.71 -7.97 -33.04
CA HIS A 187 -35.28 -9.32 -33.35
C HIS A 187 -33.76 -9.49 -33.48
N LEU A 188 -32.99 -8.40 -33.57
CA LEU A 188 -31.51 -8.42 -33.62
C LEU A 188 -30.87 -8.48 -32.22
N THR A 189 -31.66 -8.65 -31.16
CA THR A 189 -31.15 -8.70 -29.78
C THR A 189 -30.14 -9.84 -29.59
N GLU A 190 -30.47 -11.04 -30.07
CA GLU A 190 -29.58 -12.22 -29.97
C GLU A 190 -28.31 -12.03 -30.81
N GLU A 191 -28.45 -11.53 -32.05
CA GLU A 191 -27.31 -11.25 -32.93
C GLU A 191 -26.34 -10.21 -32.32
N MET A 192 -26.86 -9.13 -31.74
CA MET A 192 -26.04 -8.15 -31.03
C MET A 192 -25.36 -8.77 -29.80
N PHE A 193 -26.08 -9.61 -29.05
CA PHE A 193 -25.50 -10.31 -27.91
C PHE A 193 -24.38 -11.26 -28.34
N ASP A 194 -24.53 -12.02 -29.42
CA ASP A 194 -23.52 -12.94 -29.93
C ASP A 194 -22.24 -12.22 -30.33
N VAL A 195 -22.38 -11.07 -30.99
CA VAL A 195 -21.23 -10.24 -31.39
C VAL A 195 -20.47 -9.70 -30.19
N LEU A 196 -21.14 -9.34 -29.09
CA LEU A 196 -20.47 -8.91 -27.85
C LEU A 196 -19.90 -10.09 -27.06
N SER A 197 -20.68 -11.16 -26.90
CA SER A 197 -20.33 -12.30 -26.05
C SER A 197 -19.17 -13.12 -26.59
N CYS A 198 -18.86 -13.04 -27.88
CA CYS A 198 -17.69 -13.70 -28.47
C CYS A 198 -16.34 -13.27 -27.84
N TYR A 199 -16.29 -12.10 -27.20
CA TYR A 199 -15.12 -11.60 -26.48
C TYR A 199 -15.02 -12.12 -25.03
N PHE A 200 -15.98 -12.93 -24.57
CA PHE A 200 -16.08 -13.39 -23.19
C PHE A 200 -15.63 -14.86 -23.00
N PRO A 201 -14.76 -15.17 -22.00
CA PRO A 201 -14.08 -14.24 -21.11
C PRO A 201 -12.91 -13.55 -21.81
N VAL A 202 -12.53 -12.37 -21.32
CA VAL A 202 -11.44 -11.61 -21.97
C VAL A 202 -10.10 -12.28 -21.66
N ASP A 203 -9.44 -12.82 -22.69
CA ASP A 203 -8.06 -13.31 -22.65
C ASP A 203 -7.13 -12.33 -23.37
N PHE A 204 -6.56 -11.39 -22.60
CA PHE A 204 -5.67 -10.35 -23.12
C PHE A 204 -4.37 -10.30 -22.32
N LYS A 205 -3.25 -10.23 -23.04
CA LYS A 205 -1.91 -10.01 -22.48
C LYS A 205 -1.25 -8.85 -23.20
N ALA A 206 -0.90 -7.80 -22.44
CA ALA A 206 -0.24 -6.63 -23.01
C ALA A 206 1.17 -6.98 -23.53
N PRO A 207 1.60 -6.43 -24.68
CA PRO A 207 2.97 -6.61 -25.17
C PRO A 207 4.01 -6.02 -24.20
N PRO A 208 5.12 -6.71 -23.90
CA PRO A 208 6.11 -6.26 -22.91
C PRO A 208 6.87 -4.98 -23.30
N THR A 209 6.81 -4.59 -24.57
CA THR A 209 7.56 -3.46 -25.17
C THR A 209 6.77 -2.17 -25.29
N SER A 210 5.47 -2.17 -24.98
CA SER A 210 4.62 -0.99 -25.15
C SER A 210 4.12 -0.47 -23.79
N PRO A 211 4.24 0.83 -23.48
CA PRO A 211 3.55 1.46 -22.37
C PRO A 211 2.06 1.62 -22.70
N THR A 212 1.36 0.54 -23.09
CA THR A 212 -0.09 0.60 -23.31
C THR A 212 -0.78 0.81 -21.97
N LEU A 213 -1.58 1.89 -21.85
CA LEU A 213 -2.47 2.14 -20.71
C LEU A 213 -3.59 1.08 -20.57
N ILE A 214 -3.84 0.26 -21.59
CA ILE A 214 -4.97 -0.67 -21.63
C ILE A 214 -4.61 -1.96 -20.89
N THR A 215 -5.38 -2.27 -19.86
CA THR A 215 -5.27 -3.52 -19.09
C THR A 215 -6.36 -4.51 -19.49
N ARG A 216 -6.13 -5.78 -19.18
CA ARG A 216 -7.11 -6.85 -19.39
C ARG A 216 -8.38 -6.58 -18.58
N GLU A 217 -8.23 -6.12 -17.35
CA GLU A 217 -9.34 -5.80 -16.44
C GLU A 217 -10.21 -4.67 -16.98
N ALA A 218 -9.60 -3.66 -17.62
CA ALA A 218 -10.33 -2.57 -18.25
C ALA A 218 -11.19 -3.07 -19.42
N LEU A 219 -10.64 -3.94 -20.27
CA LEU A 219 -11.37 -4.57 -21.39
C LEU A 219 -12.53 -5.44 -20.87
N ALA A 220 -12.26 -6.31 -19.89
CA ALA A 220 -13.27 -7.19 -19.30
C ALA A 220 -14.42 -6.39 -18.67
N MET A 221 -14.11 -5.31 -17.95
CA MET A 221 -15.13 -4.44 -17.37
C MET A 221 -15.91 -3.66 -18.43
N GLY A 222 -15.23 -3.17 -19.48
CA GLY A 222 -15.88 -2.53 -20.62
C GLY A 222 -16.90 -3.44 -21.28
N LEU A 223 -16.49 -4.67 -21.61
CA LEU A 223 -17.38 -5.69 -22.16
C LEU A 223 -18.54 -6.04 -21.22
N CYS A 224 -18.25 -6.24 -19.92
CA CYS A 224 -19.27 -6.55 -18.92
C CYS A 224 -20.37 -5.47 -18.91
N ARG A 225 -20.01 -4.19 -18.97
CA ARG A 225 -20.99 -3.09 -19.00
C ARG A 225 -21.84 -3.08 -20.27
N CYS A 226 -21.30 -3.48 -21.41
CA CYS A 226 -22.08 -3.67 -22.63
C CYS A 226 -23.06 -4.84 -22.49
N LEU A 227 -22.59 -5.99 -21.98
CA LEU A 227 -23.46 -7.15 -21.79
C LEU A 227 -24.57 -6.88 -20.77
N THR A 228 -24.36 -5.99 -19.80
CA THR A 228 -25.35 -5.61 -18.78
C THR A 228 -26.05 -4.28 -19.08
N SER A 229 -26.00 -3.75 -20.30
CA SER A 229 -26.54 -2.40 -20.58
C SER A 229 -28.05 -2.35 -20.71
N ILE A 230 -28.69 -3.46 -21.09
CA ILE A 230 -30.13 -3.58 -21.31
C ILE A 230 -30.69 -4.86 -20.70
N SER A 231 -31.95 -4.80 -20.23
CA SER A 231 -32.61 -5.93 -19.57
C SER A 231 -32.76 -7.16 -20.49
N ALA A 232 -32.94 -6.94 -21.79
CA ALA A 232 -33.14 -7.99 -22.79
C ALA A 232 -31.93 -8.95 -22.95
N PHE A 233 -30.74 -8.58 -22.49
CA PHE A 233 -29.56 -9.46 -22.49
C PHE A 233 -29.53 -10.45 -21.32
N GLY A 234 -30.40 -10.29 -20.31
CA GLY A 234 -30.45 -11.17 -19.14
C GLY A 234 -30.57 -12.67 -19.49
N PRO A 235 -31.56 -13.08 -20.31
CA PRO A 235 -31.77 -14.49 -20.67
C PRO A 235 -30.55 -15.17 -21.32
N PHE A 236 -29.64 -14.42 -21.94
CA PHE A 236 -28.42 -14.95 -22.57
C PHE A 236 -27.19 -14.81 -21.66
N SER A 237 -27.10 -13.70 -20.92
CA SER A 237 -25.97 -13.39 -20.04
C SER A 237 -25.86 -14.33 -18.85
N ILE A 238 -26.98 -14.71 -18.23
CA ILE A 238 -26.97 -15.59 -17.05
C ILE A 238 -26.47 -16.98 -17.43
N PRO A 239 -26.98 -17.66 -18.48
CA PRO A 239 -26.40 -18.92 -18.96
C PRO A 239 -24.92 -18.83 -19.32
N LEU A 240 -24.50 -17.78 -20.05
CA LEU A 240 -23.09 -17.56 -20.39
C LEU A 240 -22.20 -17.47 -19.14
N ALA A 241 -22.64 -16.72 -18.12
CA ALA A 241 -21.90 -16.59 -16.88
C ALA A 241 -21.79 -17.95 -16.15
N LEU A 242 -22.88 -18.72 -16.08
CA LEU A 242 -22.89 -20.04 -15.45
C LEU A 242 -21.99 -21.04 -16.18
N GLU A 243 -21.96 -21.01 -17.51
CA GLU A 243 -21.04 -21.83 -18.31
C GLU A 243 -19.58 -21.50 -17.98
N LYS A 244 -19.24 -20.20 -17.90
CA LYS A 244 -17.86 -19.76 -17.64
C LYS A 244 -17.45 -19.90 -16.17
N LEU A 245 -18.39 -19.87 -15.24
CA LEU A 245 -18.12 -20.08 -13.81
C LEU A 245 -17.74 -21.55 -13.51
N ASP A 246 -18.21 -22.52 -14.30
CA ASP A 246 -17.79 -23.92 -14.18
C ASP A 246 -16.41 -24.22 -14.83
N SER A 247 -15.82 -23.24 -15.55
CA SER A 247 -14.49 -23.37 -16.16
C SER A 247 -13.37 -23.58 -15.13
N ALA A 248 -12.29 -24.27 -15.50
CA ALA A 248 -11.09 -24.36 -14.67
C ALA A 248 -10.29 -23.04 -14.59
N LEU A 249 -10.53 -22.09 -15.50
CA LEU A 249 -9.77 -20.85 -15.59
C LEU A 249 -10.28 -19.80 -14.58
N LYS A 250 -9.44 -19.41 -13.62
CA LYS A 250 -9.77 -18.38 -12.62
C LYS A 250 -10.29 -17.09 -13.28
N ILE A 251 -9.62 -16.60 -14.33
CA ILE A 251 -10.02 -15.38 -15.04
C ILE A 251 -11.44 -15.46 -15.62
N ALA A 252 -11.85 -16.63 -16.10
CA ALA A 252 -13.21 -16.85 -16.61
C ALA A 252 -14.25 -16.80 -15.49
N LYS A 253 -13.93 -17.41 -14.33
CA LYS A 253 -14.78 -17.33 -13.13
C LYS A 253 -14.95 -15.91 -12.64
N VAL A 254 -13.87 -15.13 -12.58
CA VAL A 254 -13.92 -13.73 -12.13
C VAL A 254 -14.82 -12.90 -13.05
N ASP A 255 -14.69 -13.04 -14.37
CA ASP A 255 -15.55 -12.34 -15.32
C ASP A 255 -17.01 -12.77 -15.22
N ALA A 256 -17.27 -14.07 -15.04
CA ALA A 256 -18.61 -14.60 -14.82
C ALA A 256 -19.27 -14.03 -13.55
N LEU A 257 -18.52 -13.95 -12.46
CA LEU A 257 -18.99 -13.37 -11.20
C LEU A 257 -19.31 -11.88 -11.36
N HIS A 258 -18.50 -11.13 -12.13
CA HIS A 258 -18.81 -9.75 -12.47
C HIS A 258 -20.08 -9.66 -13.32
N LEU A 259 -20.22 -10.47 -14.36
CA LEU A 259 -21.41 -10.45 -15.22
C LEU A 259 -22.69 -10.73 -14.43
N LEU A 260 -22.70 -11.74 -13.55
CA LEU A 260 -23.81 -12.01 -12.64
C LEU A 260 -24.11 -10.83 -11.70
N LYS A 261 -23.07 -10.21 -11.14
CA LYS A 261 -23.20 -9.11 -10.17
C LYS A 261 -23.71 -7.83 -10.82
N PHE A 262 -23.09 -7.39 -11.92
CA PHE A 262 -23.50 -6.16 -12.62
C PHE A 262 -24.86 -6.33 -13.31
N GLY A 263 -25.19 -7.55 -13.75
CA GLY A 263 -26.51 -7.87 -14.27
C GLY A 263 -27.64 -7.61 -13.27
N CYS A 264 -27.39 -7.71 -11.95
CA CYS A 264 -28.41 -7.46 -10.93
C CYS A 264 -28.97 -6.03 -11.00
N LEU A 265 -28.19 -5.08 -11.51
CA LEU A 265 -28.58 -3.69 -11.64
C LEU A 265 -29.47 -3.43 -12.87
N SER A 266 -29.49 -4.34 -13.83
CA SER A 266 -30.08 -4.10 -15.16
C SER A 266 -31.13 -5.10 -15.59
N TYR A 267 -31.01 -6.38 -15.21
CA TYR A 267 -31.93 -7.43 -15.65
C TYR A 267 -33.13 -7.54 -14.71
N GLU A 268 -34.22 -8.13 -15.18
CA GLU A 268 -35.38 -8.46 -14.33
C GLU A 268 -35.05 -9.56 -13.31
N SER A 269 -35.66 -9.49 -12.12
CA SER A 269 -35.48 -10.50 -11.07
C SER A 269 -35.94 -11.90 -11.50
N GLU A 270 -36.93 -11.98 -12.39
CA GLU A 270 -37.46 -13.23 -12.93
C GLU A 270 -36.39 -14.08 -13.63
N VAL A 271 -35.45 -13.46 -14.35
CA VAL A 271 -34.35 -14.18 -15.04
C VAL A 271 -33.41 -14.81 -14.01
N TYR A 272 -33.16 -14.15 -12.89
CA TYR A 272 -32.40 -14.72 -11.78
C TYR A 272 -33.17 -15.84 -11.09
N TYR A 273 -34.49 -15.72 -10.92
CA TYR A 273 -35.31 -16.79 -10.34
C TYR A 273 -35.27 -18.07 -11.17
N GLN A 274 -35.39 -17.96 -12.49
CA GLN A 274 -35.32 -19.09 -13.43
C GLN A 274 -34.00 -19.88 -13.33
N ASN A 275 -32.91 -19.20 -12.97
CA ASN A 275 -31.57 -19.78 -12.85
C ASN A 275 -31.08 -19.93 -11.39
N SER A 276 -31.93 -19.63 -10.40
CA SER A 276 -31.53 -19.47 -8.99
C SER A 276 -30.91 -20.73 -8.39
N ILE A 277 -31.43 -21.91 -8.74
CA ILE A 277 -30.93 -23.21 -8.27
C ILE A 277 -29.49 -23.44 -8.77
N GLU A 278 -29.22 -23.15 -10.04
CA GLU A 278 -27.89 -23.34 -10.64
C GLU A 278 -26.88 -22.29 -10.16
N ILE A 279 -27.30 -21.02 -10.07
CA ILE A 279 -26.48 -19.95 -9.50
C ILE A 279 -26.05 -20.32 -8.07
N TRP A 280 -27.01 -20.75 -7.25
CA TRP A 280 -26.72 -21.19 -5.88
C TRP A 280 -25.75 -22.37 -5.86
N ALA A 281 -26.00 -23.42 -6.65
CA ALA A 281 -25.15 -24.61 -6.67
C ALA A 281 -23.70 -24.30 -7.07
N GLN A 282 -23.49 -23.47 -8.08
CA GLN A 282 -22.14 -23.11 -8.54
C GLN A 282 -21.42 -22.20 -7.54
N LEU A 283 -22.08 -21.16 -7.00
CA LEU A 283 -21.48 -20.29 -5.98
C LEU A 283 -21.13 -21.08 -4.71
N GLN A 284 -22.04 -21.96 -4.26
CA GLN A 284 -21.81 -22.83 -3.11
C GLN A 284 -20.59 -23.73 -3.34
N LYS A 285 -20.52 -24.42 -4.49
CA LYS A 285 -19.39 -25.27 -4.88
C LYS A 285 -18.06 -24.50 -4.80
N GLU A 286 -17.98 -23.30 -5.38
CA GLU A 286 -16.76 -22.50 -5.37
C GLU A 286 -16.38 -22.00 -3.97
N ILE A 287 -17.35 -21.57 -3.15
CA ILE A 287 -17.08 -21.10 -1.78
C ILE A 287 -16.52 -22.24 -0.90
N PHE A 288 -17.03 -23.47 -1.06
CA PHE A 288 -16.54 -24.62 -0.29
C PHE A 288 -15.24 -25.22 -0.84
N ALA A 289 -15.07 -25.29 -2.16
CA ALA A 289 -13.97 -26.02 -2.78
C ALA A 289 -12.73 -25.17 -3.10
N SER A 290 -12.89 -23.86 -3.32
CA SER A 290 -11.79 -23.02 -3.80
C SER A 290 -10.73 -22.77 -2.72
N PRO A 291 -9.43 -23.02 -3.02
CA PRO A 291 -8.33 -22.63 -2.14
C PRO A 291 -8.03 -21.12 -2.21
N ASP A 292 -8.55 -20.42 -3.23
CA ASP A 292 -8.28 -19.00 -3.46
C ASP A 292 -9.24 -18.11 -2.65
N ALA A 293 -8.70 -17.45 -1.63
CA ALA A 293 -9.46 -16.56 -0.75
C ALA A 293 -10.11 -15.38 -1.48
N GLN A 294 -9.47 -14.85 -2.53
CA GLN A 294 -10.00 -13.72 -3.30
C GLN A 294 -11.21 -14.15 -4.13
N LEU A 295 -11.12 -15.32 -4.79
CA LEU A 295 -12.23 -15.87 -5.55
C LEU A 295 -13.43 -16.16 -4.63
N ARG A 296 -13.19 -16.77 -3.45
CA ARG A 296 -14.26 -17.00 -2.46
C ARG A 296 -14.93 -15.70 -2.02
N SER A 297 -14.15 -14.65 -1.78
CA SER A 297 -14.69 -13.33 -1.44
C SER A 297 -15.57 -12.76 -2.56
N GLN A 298 -15.19 -12.93 -3.83
CA GLN A 298 -16.01 -12.50 -4.96
C GLN A 298 -17.29 -13.33 -5.10
N CYS A 299 -17.24 -14.65 -4.87
CA CYS A 299 -18.46 -15.46 -4.85
C CYS A 299 -19.44 -15.03 -3.77
N LEU A 300 -18.95 -14.73 -2.55
CA LEU A 300 -19.76 -14.24 -1.44
C LEU A 300 -20.37 -12.87 -1.73
N ASP A 301 -19.64 -11.98 -2.39
CA ASP A 301 -20.12 -10.67 -2.81
C ASP A 301 -21.18 -10.78 -3.93
N THR A 302 -20.93 -11.61 -4.95
CA THR A 302 -21.92 -11.92 -6.00
C THR A 302 -23.18 -12.54 -5.40
N LEU A 303 -23.04 -13.45 -4.41
CA LEU A 303 -24.20 -14.02 -3.72
C LEU A 303 -25.05 -12.94 -3.03
N THR A 304 -24.43 -12.00 -2.34
CA THR A 304 -25.15 -10.87 -1.72
C THR A 304 -25.97 -10.08 -2.76
N HIS A 305 -25.38 -9.78 -3.92
CA HIS A 305 -26.05 -9.02 -4.99
C HIS A 305 -27.18 -9.82 -5.65
N VAL A 306 -26.97 -11.12 -5.90
CA VAL A 306 -28.01 -11.99 -6.47
C VAL A 306 -29.17 -12.15 -5.50
N MET A 307 -28.91 -12.37 -4.22
CA MET A 307 -29.96 -12.46 -3.21
C MET A 307 -30.69 -11.12 -3.02
N GLY A 308 -29.99 -10.00 -3.14
CA GLY A 308 -30.62 -8.67 -3.18
C GLY A 308 -31.57 -8.56 -4.37
N LYS A 309 -31.14 -8.99 -5.56
CA LYS A 309 -31.97 -8.99 -6.76
C LYS A 309 -33.19 -9.91 -6.67
N LEU A 310 -33.03 -11.11 -6.13
CA LEU A 310 -34.15 -12.03 -5.89
C LEU A 310 -35.16 -11.43 -4.91
N SER A 311 -34.71 -10.63 -3.94
CA SER A 311 -35.61 -9.98 -2.96
C SER A 311 -36.58 -8.96 -3.57
N GLU A 312 -36.31 -8.48 -4.80
CA GLU A 312 -37.19 -7.59 -5.55
C GLU A 312 -38.37 -8.34 -6.22
N GLY A 313 -38.31 -9.67 -6.34
CA GLY A 313 -39.36 -10.48 -6.99
C GLY A 313 -40.45 -10.96 -6.04
N ASP A 314 -41.02 -12.14 -6.32
CA ASP A 314 -42.09 -12.68 -5.47
C ASP A 314 -41.58 -13.00 -4.05
N ARG A 315 -42.25 -12.39 -3.07
CA ARG A 315 -41.86 -12.47 -1.67
C ARG A 315 -41.87 -13.91 -1.13
N LYS A 316 -42.85 -14.74 -1.49
CA LYS A 316 -42.95 -16.11 -0.96
C LYS A 316 -41.84 -16.98 -1.52
N ASN A 317 -41.56 -16.85 -2.82
CA ASN A 317 -40.46 -17.55 -3.47
C ASN A 317 -39.11 -17.15 -2.87
N PHE A 318 -38.91 -15.86 -2.59
CA PHE A 318 -37.72 -15.37 -1.91
C PHE A 318 -37.57 -15.96 -0.50
N GLU A 319 -38.63 -15.87 0.32
CA GLU A 319 -38.65 -16.41 1.68
C GLU A 319 -38.32 -17.91 1.70
N ASN A 320 -38.92 -18.69 0.80
CA ASN A 320 -38.63 -20.13 0.67
C ASN A 320 -37.16 -20.37 0.29
N THR A 321 -36.63 -19.64 -0.69
CA THR A 321 -35.23 -19.77 -1.13
C THR A 321 -34.26 -19.51 0.02
N VAL A 322 -34.47 -18.44 0.79
CA VAL A 322 -33.65 -18.12 1.96
C VAL A 322 -33.75 -19.22 3.01
N LEU A 323 -34.96 -19.69 3.33
CA LEU A 323 -35.19 -20.71 4.35
C LEU A 323 -34.61 -22.07 3.96
N ASP A 324 -34.60 -22.44 2.68
CA ASP A 324 -33.99 -23.67 2.18
C ASP A 324 -32.47 -23.64 2.31
N ILE A 325 -31.84 -22.50 1.98
CA ILE A 325 -30.39 -22.31 2.16
C ILE A 325 -30.03 -22.35 3.66
N VAL A 326 -30.79 -21.64 4.50
CA VAL A 326 -30.61 -21.66 5.97
C VAL A 326 -30.76 -23.08 6.50
N GLY A 327 -31.78 -23.82 6.05
CA GLY A 327 -32.03 -25.20 6.44
C GLY A 327 -30.86 -26.14 6.10
N THR A 328 -30.23 -25.92 4.95
CA THR A 328 -29.07 -26.69 4.46
C THR A 328 -27.81 -26.40 5.25
N LEU A 329 -27.58 -25.14 5.64
CA LEU A 329 -26.30 -24.69 6.22
C LEU A 329 -26.26 -24.68 7.75
N ARG A 330 -27.42 -24.55 8.43
CA ARG A 330 -27.46 -24.38 9.89
C ARG A 330 -26.77 -25.52 10.66
N GLY A 331 -26.77 -26.74 10.13
CA GLY A 331 -26.12 -27.89 10.76
C GLY A 331 -24.58 -27.76 10.83
N ASN A 332 -24.01 -26.91 9.99
CA ASN A 332 -22.57 -26.64 9.96
C ASN A 332 -22.15 -25.57 10.97
N LEU A 333 -23.08 -24.87 11.62
CA LEU A 333 -22.81 -23.80 12.60
C LEU A 333 -22.49 -24.35 13.99
N LEU A 334 -21.72 -25.44 14.03
CA LEU A 334 -21.15 -26.02 15.23
C LEU A 334 -19.66 -25.67 15.28
N PRO A 335 -19.10 -25.35 16.47
CA PRO A 335 -17.73 -24.84 16.57
C PRO A 335 -16.66 -25.82 16.06
N ASP A 336 -16.90 -27.13 16.14
CA ASP A 336 -15.97 -28.17 15.65
C ASP A 336 -16.12 -28.48 14.15
N SER A 337 -17.09 -27.85 13.47
CA SER A 337 -17.35 -28.11 12.06
C SER A 337 -16.26 -27.52 11.18
N ARG A 338 -15.68 -28.34 10.30
CA ARG A 338 -14.75 -27.88 9.26
C ARG A 338 -15.41 -26.95 8.23
N LEU A 339 -16.74 -26.94 8.18
CA LEU A 339 -17.55 -26.13 7.27
C LEU A 339 -18.11 -24.87 7.96
N PHE A 340 -17.76 -24.62 9.23
CA PHE A 340 -18.30 -23.52 10.03
C PHE A 340 -18.10 -22.18 9.33
N HIS A 341 -16.85 -21.82 9.03
CA HIS A 341 -16.51 -20.51 8.47
C HIS A 341 -17.14 -20.27 7.10
N GLN A 342 -17.15 -21.26 6.21
CA GLN A 342 -17.76 -21.13 4.88
C GLN A 342 -19.28 -20.98 5.01
N SER A 343 -19.92 -21.77 5.87
CA SER A 343 -21.37 -21.73 6.06
C SER A 343 -21.81 -20.44 6.74
N SER A 344 -21.08 -19.97 7.76
CA SER A 344 -21.38 -18.69 8.41
C SER A 344 -21.20 -17.51 7.45
N SER A 345 -20.13 -17.51 6.64
CA SER A 345 -19.89 -16.46 5.64
C SER A 345 -21.00 -16.40 4.60
N ILE A 346 -21.47 -17.55 4.11
CA ILE A 346 -22.59 -17.61 3.15
C ILE A 346 -23.86 -17.01 3.77
N LEU A 347 -24.22 -17.45 4.98
CA LEU A 347 -25.40 -16.95 5.67
C LEU A 347 -25.29 -15.45 5.98
N LEU A 348 -24.09 -14.96 6.28
CA LEU A 348 -23.83 -13.54 6.50
C LEU A 348 -23.99 -12.73 5.21
N SER A 349 -23.49 -13.23 4.07
CA SER A 349 -23.73 -12.62 2.75
C SER A 349 -25.21 -12.54 2.42
N ILE A 350 -25.97 -13.62 2.68
CA ILE A 350 -27.42 -13.61 2.51
C ILE A 350 -28.08 -12.61 3.46
N ALA A 351 -27.65 -12.54 4.71
CA ALA A 351 -28.21 -11.60 5.68
C ALA A 351 -28.00 -10.12 5.31
N LYS A 352 -26.90 -9.81 4.61
CA LYS A 352 -26.58 -8.47 4.10
C LYS A 352 -27.32 -8.11 2.81
N ALA A 353 -27.99 -9.07 2.18
CA ALA A 353 -28.58 -8.88 0.86
C ALA A 353 -29.86 -8.02 0.88
N SER A 354 -30.68 -8.15 1.92
CA SER A 354 -31.88 -7.35 2.13
C SER A 354 -32.38 -7.41 3.59
N ASP A 355 -33.13 -6.41 4.04
CA ASP A 355 -33.71 -6.39 5.40
C ASP A 355 -34.57 -7.63 5.70
N LEU A 356 -35.28 -8.14 4.68
CA LEU A 356 -36.10 -9.34 4.81
C LEU A 356 -35.23 -10.59 5.01
N SER A 357 -34.23 -10.81 4.16
CA SER A 357 -33.34 -11.97 4.29
C SER A 357 -32.53 -11.93 5.58
N GLY A 358 -32.02 -10.77 5.98
CA GLY A 358 -31.34 -10.60 7.26
C GLY A 358 -32.23 -10.95 8.46
N ARG A 359 -33.53 -10.59 8.44
CA ARG A 359 -34.45 -10.93 9.53
C ARG A 359 -34.70 -12.44 9.60
N LEU A 360 -34.96 -13.07 8.45
CA LEU A 360 -35.17 -14.53 8.37
C LEU A 360 -33.94 -15.30 8.84
N VAL A 361 -32.74 -14.88 8.43
CA VAL A 361 -31.48 -15.49 8.87
C VAL A 361 -31.30 -15.29 10.38
N ALA A 362 -31.46 -14.06 10.88
CA ALA A 362 -31.30 -13.76 12.31
C ALA A 362 -32.26 -14.56 13.19
N GLU A 363 -33.55 -14.66 12.82
CA GLU A 363 -34.57 -15.43 13.57
C GLU A 363 -34.26 -16.93 13.63
N ARG A 364 -33.60 -17.50 12.61
CA ARG A 364 -33.29 -18.93 12.54
C ARG A 364 -31.90 -19.28 13.09
N VAL A 365 -30.92 -18.40 12.90
CA VAL A 365 -29.52 -18.63 13.26
C VAL A 365 -29.20 -18.10 14.65
N GLY A 366 -29.79 -16.98 15.08
CA GLY A 366 -29.54 -16.37 16.38
C GLY A 366 -29.75 -17.33 17.56
N PRO A 367 -30.95 -17.91 17.72
CA PRO A 367 -31.22 -18.86 18.80
C PRO A 367 -30.33 -20.12 18.75
N LEU A 368 -29.93 -20.55 17.55
CA LEU A 368 -29.03 -21.68 17.37
C LEU A 368 -27.63 -21.36 17.92
N ILE A 369 -27.05 -20.23 17.52
CA ILE A 369 -25.72 -19.81 17.98
C ILE A 369 -25.75 -19.51 19.49
N GLU A 370 -26.79 -18.85 19.99
CA GLU A 370 -26.97 -18.58 21.43
C GLU A 370 -26.94 -19.88 22.24
N ASN A 371 -27.75 -20.87 21.86
CA ASN A 371 -27.80 -22.15 22.56
C ASN A 371 -26.47 -22.89 22.47
N THR A 372 -25.83 -22.85 21.30
CA THR A 372 -24.51 -23.47 21.06
C THR A 372 -23.44 -22.83 21.95
N LEU A 373 -23.45 -21.50 22.09
CA LEU A 373 -22.50 -20.76 22.92
C LEU A 373 -22.67 -21.11 24.40
N LYS A 374 -23.92 -21.25 24.88
CA LYS A 374 -24.21 -21.64 26.27
C LYS A 374 -23.67 -23.02 26.64
N ILE A 375 -23.74 -23.99 25.74
CA ILE A 375 -23.31 -25.37 25.98
C ILE A 375 -21.82 -25.62 25.66
N THR A 376 -21.21 -24.79 24.82
CA THR A 376 -19.80 -24.94 24.44
C THR A 376 -18.90 -24.67 25.65
N PRO A 377 -18.00 -25.59 26.06
CA PRO A 377 -17.12 -25.35 27.21
C PRO A 377 -15.87 -24.55 26.84
N ASP A 378 -15.36 -24.69 25.61
CA ASP A 378 -14.11 -24.10 25.18
C ASP A 378 -14.23 -22.58 24.95
N PRO A 379 -13.43 -21.74 25.62
CA PRO A 379 -13.52 -20.29 25.47
C PRO A 379 -13.13 -19.74 24.09
N GLN A 380 -12.24 -20.41 23.34
CA GLN A 380 -11.85 -19.96 22.01
C GLN A 380 -12.99 -20.19 21.02
N GLN A 381 -13.63 -21.35 21.10
CA GLN A 381 -14.84 -21.66 20.33
C GLN A 381 -15.99 -20.72 20.68
N LYS A 382 -16.17 -20.36 21.96
CA LYS A 382 -17.13 -19.31 22.36
C LYS A 382 -16.83 -17.97 21.72
N ALA A 383 -15.55 -17.58 21.63
CA ALA A 383 -15.17 -16.33 20.99
C ALA A 383 -15.56 -16.33 19.51
N THR A 384 -15.28 -17.42 18.78
CA THR A 384 -15.69 -17.57 17.37
C THR A 384 -17.21 -17.49 17.20
N LEU A 385 -17.98 -18.16 18.07
CA LEU A 385 -19.44 -18.13 18.03
C LEU A 385 -20.00 -16.73 18.34
N LEU A 386 -19.44 -16.05 19.34
CA LEU A 386 -19.85 -14.68 19.70
C LEU A 386 -19.55 -13.70 18.56
N HIS A 387 -18.36 -13.81 17.97
CA HIS A 387 -17.97 -13.02 16.81
C HIS A 387 -18.99 -13.17 15.68
N THR A 388 -19.29 -14.41 15.28
CA THR A 388 -20.25 -14.70 14.22
C THR A 388 -21.66 -14.18 14.57
N LEU A 389 -22.11 -14.30 15.82
CA LEU A 389 -23.39 -13.72 16.25
C LEU A 389 -23.40 -12.20 16.10
N MET A 390 -22.30 -11.54 16.48
CA MET A 390 -22.14 -10.09 16.33
C MET A 390 -22.10 -9.65 14.87
N GLU A 391 -21.51 -10.44 13.97
CA GLU A 391 -21.55 -10.17 12.52
C GLU A 391 -22.99 -10.18 11.99
N PHE A 392 -23.81 -11.17 12.40
CA PHE A 392 -25.22 -11.22 12.04
C PHE A 392 -26.02 -10.03 12.59
N PHE A 393 -25.75 -9.64 13.84
CA PHE A 393 -26.34 -8.43 14.41
C PHE A 393 -25.96 -7.18 13.61
N GLN A 394 -24.68 -7.00 13.26
CA GLN A 394 -24.21 -5.85 12.49
C GLN A 394 -24.75 -5.81 11.05
N ALA A 395 -25.05 -6.97 10.45
CA ALA A 395 -25.55 -7.05 9.08
C ALA A 395 -26.95 -6.47 8.90
N ASN A 396 -27.85 -6.59 9.89
CA ASN A 396 -29.26 -6.17 9.76
C ASN A 396 -29.84 -5.48 11.01
N GLY A 397 -29.05 -5.26 12.06
CA GLY A 397 -29.49 -4.61 13.29
C GLY A 397 -30.70 -5.27 13.96
N ALA A 398 -30.95 -6.55 13.69
CA ALA A 398 -32.22 -7.20 14.05
C ALA A 398 -32.48 -7.08 15.56
N ASP A 399 -33.59 -6.43 15.91
CA ASP A 399 -34.00 -6.21 17.30
C ASP A 399 -34.10 -7.52 18.09
N SER A 400 -34.44 -8.62 17.41
CA SER A 400 -34.52 -9.96 17.99
C SER A 400 -33.20 -10.48 18.57
N LEU A 401 -32.05 -9.99 18.08
CA LEU A 401 -30.73 -10.40 18.59
C LEU A 401 -30.17 -9.47 19.66
N ARG A 402 -30.73 -8.25 19.80
CA ARG A 402 -30.16 -7.18 20.64
C ARG A 402 -29.92 -7.61 22.08
N ASP A 403 -30.95 -8.14 22.73
CA ASP A 403 -30.88 -8.51 24.16
C ASP A 403 -29.96 -9.70 24.41
N CYS A 404 -30.00 -10.68 23.51
CA CYS A 404 -29.12 -11.84 23.55
C CYS A 404 -27.64 -11.41 23.38
N CYS A 405 -27.34 -10.62 22.34
CA CYS A 405 -25.99 -10.14 22.07
C CYS A 405 -25.45 -9.29 23.22
N SER A 406 -26.28 -8.40 23.78
CA SER A 406 -25.92 -7.56 24.94
C SER A 406 -25.53 -8.43 26.15
N SER A 407 -26.38 -9.40 26.51
CA SER A 407 -26.15 -10.31 27.63
C SER A 407 -24.89 -11.17 27.43
N LEU A 408 -24.71 -11.73 26.24
CA LEU A 408 -23.56 -12.59 25.93
C LEU A 408 -22.25 -11.79 25.87
N CYS A 409 -22.26 -10.58 25.32
CA CYS A 409 -21.08 -9.70 25.34
C CYS A 409 -20.70 -9.31 26.77
N ALA A 410 -21.69 -8.97 27.63
CA ALA A 410 -21.43 -8.67 29.03
C ALA A 410 -20.82 -9.87 29.78
N GLN A 411 -21.30 -11.09 29.53
CA GLN A 411 -20.72 -12.31 30.10
C GLN A 411 -19.30 -12.56 29.57
N ALA A 412 -19.05 -12.30 28.28
CA ALA A 412 -17.75 -12.49 27.65
C ALA A 412 -16.69 -11.51 28.21
N ILE A 413 -17.07 -10.26 28.49
CA ILE A 413 -16.20 -9.26 29.14
C ILE A 413 -15.69 -9.76 30.50
N LEU A 414 -16.52 -10.46 31.26
CA LEU A 414 -16.17 -11.01 32.58
C LEU A 414 -15.34 -12.30 32.50
N SER A 415 -15.07 -12.81 31.30
CA SER A 415 -14.28 -14.02 31.12
C SER A 415 -12.81 -13.83 31.49
N SER A 416 -12.21 -14.84 32.09
CA SER A 416 -10.75 -14.90 32.27
C SER A 416 -9.99 -15.17 30.97
N ASN A 417 -10.67 -15.59 29.89
CA ASN A 417 -10.03 -15.81 28.59
C ASN A 417 -9.93 -14.50 27.80
N PRO A 418 -8.72 -14.07 27.39
CA PRO A 418 -8.53 -12.78 26.75
C PRO A 418 -9.16 -12.70 25.35
N HIS A 419 -9.23 -13.79 24.59
CA HIS A 419 -9.84 -13.80 23.25
C HIS A 419 -11.36 -13.63 23.34
N LEU A 420 -12.00 -14.28 24.31
CA LEU A 420 -13.43 -14.10 24.54
C LEU A 420 -13.76 -12.70 25.06
N ALA A 421 -12.93 -12.16 25.96
CA ALA A 421 -13.09 -10.79 26.45
C ALA A 421 -12.93 -9.74 25.34
N VAL A 422 -12.01 -9.95 24.38
CA VAL A 422 -11.88 -9.11 23.18
C VAL A 422 -13.19 -9.01 22.40
N GLU A 423 -13.81 -10.15 22.08
CA GLU A 423 -15.10 -10.19 21.38
C GLU A 423 -16.21 -9.53 22.21
N GLY A 424 -16.19 -9.71 23.54
CA GLY A 424 -17.12 -9.05 24.45
C GLY A 424 -17.02 -7.52 24.40
N PHE A 425 -15.82 -6.96 24.51
CA PHE A 425 -15.62 -5.50 24.49
C PHE A 425 -15.96 -4.89 23.13
N GLN A 426 -15.55 -5.51 22.02
CA GLN A 426 -15.82 -5.00 20.67
C GLN A 426 -17.28 -5.16 20.27
N GLY A 427 -17.88 -6.30 20.62
CA GLY A 427 -19.29 -6.60 20.43
C GLY A 427 -20.17 -5.61 21.17
N PHE A 428 -19.93 -5.41 22.48
CA PHE A 428 -20.73 -4.47 23.27
C PHE A 428 -20.56 -3.03 22.82
N ALA A 429 -19.33 -2.61 22.45
CA ALA A 429 -19.12 -1.26 21.92
C ALA A 429 -19.93 -1.00 20.63
N SER A 430 -20.20 -2.04 19.84
CA SER A 430 -21.06 -1.95 18.66
C SER A 430 -22.56 -1.91 18.99
N LEU A 431 -22.95 -2.44 20.15
CA LEU A 431 -24.33 -2.44 20.65
C LEU A 431 -24.70 -1.19 21.44
N ALA A 432 -23.71 -0.44 21.95
CA ALA A 432 -23.94 0.64 22.91
C ALA A 432 -24.97 1.68 22.48
N GLY A 433 -25.10 1.93 21.18
CA GLY A 433 -26.08 2.86 20.61
C GLY A 433 -27.54 2.40 20.68
N VAL A 434 -27.79 1.09 20.85
CA VAL A 434 -29.13 0.50 20.77
C VAL A 434 -29.57 -0.22 22.05
N VAL A 435 -28.67 -0.49 22.99
CA VAL A 435 -29.01 -1.13 24.27
C VAL A 435 -29.58 -0.14 25.29
N SER A 436 -30.20 -0.66 26.35
CA SER A 436 -30.72 0.18 27.43
C SER A 436 -29.62 0.97 28.15
N ASP A 437 -30.00 2.08 28.78
CA ASP A 437 -29.07 2.93 29.53
C ASP A 437 -28.41 2.16 30.68
N GLU A 438 -29.14 1.25 31.34
CA GLU A 438 -28.60 0.40 32.40
C GLU A 438 -27.51 -0.53 31.88
N ALA A 439 -27.76 -1.17 30.73
CA ALA A 439 -26.79 -2.08 30.10
C ALA A 439 -25.54 -1.31 29.65
N ARG A 440 -25.72 -0.13 29.04
CA ARG A 440 -24.62 0.75 28.63
C ARG A 440 -23.80 1.21 29.85
N GLN A 441 -24.44 1.58 30.95
CA GLN A 441 -23.74 1.96 32.18
C GLN A 441 -22.91 0.82 32.77
N GLY A 442 -23.44 -0.42 32.78
CA GLY A 442 -22.69 -1.60 33.22
C GLY A 442 -21.44 -1.86 32.34
N PHE A 443 -21.56 -1.66 31.03
CA PHE A 443 -20.44 -1.73 30.12
C PHE A 443 -19.39 -0.64 30.38
N LEU A 444 -19.81 0.63 30.54
CA LEU A 444 -18.88 1.73 30.85
C LEU A 444 -18.10 1.49 32.14
N LEU A 445 -18.72 0.89 33.16
CA LEU A 445 -18.04 0.50 34.40
C LEU A 445 -16.98 -0.58 34.15
N SER A 446 -17.31 -1.58 33.34
CA SER A 446 -16.36 -2.65 32.96
C SER A 446 -15.20 -2.09 32.13
N LEU A 447 -15.50 -1.13 31.24
CA LEU A 447 -14.51 -0.43 30.43
C LEU A 447 -13.56 0.41 31.29
N HIS A 448 -14.08 1.13 32.29
CA HIS A 448 -13.25 1.87 33.26
C HIS A 448 -12.25 0.95 33.97
N GLN A 449 -12.73 -0.16 34.53
CA GLN A 449 -11.89 -1.14 35.22
C GLN A 449 -10.79 -1.71 34.30
N ALA A 450 -11.12 -1.92 33.03
CA ALA A 450 -10.19 -2.46 32.06
C ALA A 450 -9.12 -1.43 31.60
N VAL A 451 -9.49 -0.16 31.48
CA VAL A 451 -8.59 0.94 31.09
C VAL A 451 -7.49 1.18 32.13
N VAL A 452 -7.77 1.00 33.42
CA VAL A 452 -6.80 1.19 34.51
C VAL A 452 -6.02 -0.08 34.86
N ALA A 453 -6.36 -1.22 34.25
CA ALA A 453 -5.74 -2.50 34.55
C ALA A 453 -4.52 -2.79 33.67
N PRO A 454 -3.49 -3.49 34.19
CA PRO A 454 -2.43 -4.04 33.36
C PRO A 454 -2.98 -5.25 32.57
N LEU A 455 -3.09 -5.11 31.25
CA LEU A 455 -3.73 -6.10 30.38
C LEU A 455 -2.80 -6.67 29.28
N PRO A 456 -3.07 -7.89 28.77
CA PRO A 456 -2.39 -8.42 27.59
C PRO A 456 -2.59 -7.52 26.37
N ALA A 457 -1.60 -7.48 25.47
CA ALA A 457 -1.58 -6.57 24.32
C ALA A 457 -2.83 -6.66 23.42
N ALA A 458 -3.30 -7.88 23.11
CA ALA A 458 -4.49 -8.07 22.27
C ALA A 458 -5.77 -7.49 22.91
N LEU A 459 -5.93 -7.68 24.21
CA LEU A 459 -7.08 -7.16 24.96
C LEU A 459 -6.99 -5.63 25.11
N LYS A 460 -5.78 -5.10 25.33
CA LYS A 460 -5.53 -3.65 25.37
C LYS A 460 -5.96 -2.97 24.08
N LEU A 461 -5.59 -3.53 22.92
CA LEU A 461 -5.99 -2.98 21.61
C LEU A 461 -7.52 -2.99 21.44
N ALA A 462 -8.19 -4.10 21.81
CA ALA A 462 -9.63 -4.19 21.73
C ALA A 462 -10.34 -3.15 22.61
N ILE A 463 -9.87 -2.96 23.85
CA ILE A 463 -10.40 -1.97 24.78
C ILE A 463 -10.17 -0.55 24.26
N HIS A 464 -9.00 -0.25 23.72
CA HIS A 464 -8.71 1.07 23.14
C HIS A 464 -9.66 1.37 21.97
N ASN A 465 -9.86 0.42 21.06
CA ASN A 465 -10.80 0.57 19.95
C ASN A 465 -12.24 0.75 20.44
N SER A 466 -12.65 -0.03 21.45
CA SER A 466 -13.97 0.11 22.07
C SER A 466 -14.14 1.44 22.79
N LEU A 467 -13.10 1.94 23.46
CA LEU A 467 -13.09 3.24 24.13
C LEU A 467 -13.24 4.37 23.11
N HIS A 468 -12.46 4.36 22.04
CA HIS A 468 -12.52 5.36 20.97
C HIS A 468 -13.93 5.44 20.35
N LYS A 469 -14.48 4.29 19.94
CA LYS A 469 -15.84 4.19 19.38
C LYS A 469 -16.92 4.74 20.31
N ILE A 470 -16.79 4.51 21.61
CA ILE A 470 -17.77 4.95 22.61
C ILE A 470 -17.55 6.40 23.02
N ALA A 471 -16.32 6.88 23.02
CA ALA A 471 -15.98 8.28 23.25
C ALA A 471 -16.51 9.18 22.12
N GLU A 472 -16.48 8.69 20.88
CA GLU A 472 -17.08 9.36 19.72
C GLU A 472 -18.60 9.46 19.86
N ALA A 473 -19.28 8.36 20.23
CA ALA A 473 -20.75 8.32 20.33
C ALA A 473 -21.31 8.97 21.60
N PHE A 474 -20.63 8.84 22.75
CA PHE A 474 -21.12 9.23 24.08
C PHE A 474 -20.07 9.98 24.91
N PRO A 475 -19.57 11.13 24.44
CA PRO A 475 -18.40 11.81 25.02
C PRO A 475 -18.60 12.19 26.50
N ASN A 476 -19.79 12.67 26.88
CA ASN A 476 -20.07 13.09 28.25
C ASN A 476 -20.12 11.88 29.22
N GLU A 477 -20.66 10.75 28.77
CA GLU A 477 -20.71 9.54 29.59
C GLU A 477 -19.31 8.98 29.83
N VAL A 478 -18.46 8.98 28.79
CA VAL A 478 -17.06 8.53 28.89
C VAL A 478 -16.27 9.43 29.85
N LYS A 479 -16.36 10.76 29.71
CA LYS A 479 -15.72 11.70 30.64
C LYS A 479 -16.13 11.47 32.10
N LEU A 480 -17.43 11.25 32.34
CA LEU A 480 -17.97 11.14 33.68
C LEU A 480 -17.76 9.75 34.31
N ARG A 481 -17.76 8.67 33.51
CA ARG A 481 -17.83 7.29 34.03
C ARG A 481 -16.59 6.45 33.74
N VAL A 482 -15.88 6.71 32.65
CA VAL A 482 -14.70 5.93 32.25
C VAL A 482 -13.41 6.65 32.63
N LEU A 483 -13.35 7.97 32.45
CA LEU A 483 -12.15 8.78 32.69
C LEU A 483 -12.17 9.46 34.05
N ARG A 484 -12.74 8.81 35.06
CA ARG A 484 -12.77 9.37 36.42
C ARG A 484 -11.34 9.53 36.94
N ASN A 485 -11.04 10.72 37.46
CA ASN A 485 -9.76 11.02 38.11
C ASN A 485 -9.62 10.27 39.42
N GLU A 486 -9.10 9.05 39.37
CA GLU A 486 -8.61 8.33 40.54
C GLU A 486 -7.14 8.75 40.80
N THR A 487 -6.71 8.73 42.06
CA THR A 487 -5.30 8.90 42.40
C THR A 487 -4.54 7.64 42.00
N LEU A 488 -4.30 7.49 40.70
CA LEU A 488 -3.60 6.35 40.10
C LEU A 488 -2.09 6.52 40.27
N THR A 489 -1.40 5.42 40.55
CA THR A 489 0.07 5.37 40.64
C THR A 489 0.58 4.11 39.94
N GLY A 490 1.87 4.11 39.59
CA GLY A 490 2.54 2.94 38.99
C GLY A 490 1.89 2.50 37.67
N SER A 491 1.72 1.18 37.50
CA SER A 491 1.23 0.57 36.25
C SER A 491 -0.20 0.97 35.89
N GLY A 492 -1.04 1.30 36.88
CA GLY A 492 -2.41 1.74 36.62
C GLY A 492 -2.46 3.11 35.96
N LEU A 493 -1.58 4.02 36.37
CA LEU A 493 -1.44 5.33 35.73
C LEU A 493 -0.93 5.20 34.29
N GLU A 494 0.04 4.32 34.06
CA GLU A 494 0.57 4.08 32.71
C GLU A 494 -0.49 3.51 31.74
N ALA A 495 -1.30 2.55 32.20
CA ALA A 495 -2.41 2.01 31.42
C ALA A 495 -3.46 3.08 31.11
N TYR A 496 -3.83 3.88 32.12
CA TYR A 496 -4.79 4.98 31.98
C TYR A 496 -4.33 6.04 30.97
N LEU A 497 -3.09 6.51 31.07
CA LEU A 497 -2.55 7.50 30.14
C LEU A 497 -2.43 6.95 28.71
N ALA A 498 -2.09 5.67 28.56
CA ALA A 498 -2.08 5.02 27.25
C ALA A 498 -3.47 5.00 26.62
N ALA A 499 -4.53 4.74 27.40
CA ALA A 499 -5.89 4.77 26.90
C ALA A 499 -6.39 6.19 26.58
N LEU A 500 -5.98 7.19 27.37
CA LEU A 500 -6.27 8.60 27.09
C LEU A 500 -5.65 9.07 25.78
N ALA A 501 -4.41 8.64 25.50
CA ALA A 501 -3.69 9.02 24.29
C ALA A 501 -4.42 8.60 23.01
N GLU A 502 -5.14 7.47 23.04
CA GLU A 502 -5.87 6.99 21.88
C GLU A 502 -7.08 7.85 21.52
N MET A 503 -7.53 8.78 22.37
CA MET A 503 -8.67 9.67 22.09
C MET A 503 -8.26 11.12 21.79
N VAL A 504 -6.96 11.39 21.62
CA VAL A 504 -6.46 12.76 21.46
C VAL A 504 -6.92 13.42 20.15
N ASP A 505 -7.25 12.60 19.15
CA ASP A 505 -7.80 12.96 17.85
C ASP A 505 -9.28 13.39 17.92
N LEU A 506 -9.98 13.02 19.00
CA LEU A 506 -11.37 13.43 19.23
C LEU A 506 -11.41 14.86 19.77
N GLU A 507 -12.07 15.77 19.03
CA GLU A 507 -12.18 17.21 19.36
C GLU A 507 -12.66 17.45 20.80
N ASN A 508 -13.59 16.62 21.29
CA ASN A 508 -14.15 16.73 22.64
C ASN A 508 -13.16 16.38 23.75
N PHE A 509 -12.06 15.69 23.46
CA PHE A 509 -11.15 15.12 24.45
C PHE A 509 -9.75 15.75 24.42
N GLN A 510 -9.29 16.28 23.28
CA GLN A 510 -7.92 16.77 23.09
C GLN A 510 -7.44 17.66 24.24
N ALA A 511 -8.18 18.72 24.59
CA ALA A 511 -7.80 19.62 25.69
C ALA A 511 -7.67 18.90 27.04
N SER A 512 -8.64 18.07 27.40
CA SER A 512 -8.64 17.33 28.67
C SER A 512 -7.55 16.27 28.76
N VAL A 513 -7.23 15.61 27.63
CA VAL A 513 -6.13 14.64 27.53
C VAL A 513 -4.81 15.37 27.76
N MET A 514 -4.57 16.46 27.04
CA MET A 514 -3.33 17.23 27.16
C MET A 514 -3.15 17.85 28.56
N GLU A 515 -4.22 18.38 29.17
CA GLU A 515 -4.17 18.87 30.56
C GLU A 515 -3.82 17.76 31.56
N THR A 516 -4.33 16.55 31.34
CA THR A 516 -4.02 15.39 32.19
C THR A 516 -2.55 14.98 32.05
N PHE A 517 -2.02 14.96 30.83
CA PHE A 517 -0.60 14.70 30.58
C PHE A 517 0.30 15.75 31.22
N ILE A 518 -0.04 17.03 31.08
CA ILE A 518 0.70 18.13 31.73
C ILE A 518 0.72 17.92 33.23
N LYS A 519 -0.45 17.72 33.85
CA LYS A 519 -0.60 17.52 35.31
C LYS A 519 0.31 16.40 35.81
N TYR A 520 0.19 15.19 35.28
CA TYR A 520 0.95 14.04 35.78
C TYR A 520 2.45 14.13 35.45
N SER A 521 2.83 14.86 34.40
CA SER A 521 4.25 15.07 34.06
C SER A 521 5.00 15.95 35.07
N ILE A 522 4.31 16.81 35.84
CA ILE A 522 4.92 17.77 36.76
C ILE A 522 4.42 17.64 38.22
N GLN A 523 3.68 16.57 38.53
CA GLN A 523 3.09 16.38 39.85
C GLN A 523 4.10 15.79 40.86
N ASP A 524 4.67 14.64 40.55
CA ASP A 524 5.63 13.90 41.38
C ASP A 524 6.51 12.98 40.52
N LEU A 525 7.62 12.48 41.08
CA LEU A 525 8.61 11.72 40.31
C LEU A 525 8.06 10.39 39.76
N ASP A 526 7.24 9.68 40.54
CA ASP A 526 6.72 8.37 40.17
C ASP A 526 5.70 8.50 39.03
N GLY A 527 4.78 9.48 39.13
CA GLY A 527 3.82 9.80 38.07
C GLY A 527 4.47 10.35 36.81
N SER A 528 5.49 11.21 36.97
CA SER A 528 6.15 11.90 35.85
C SER A 528 6.85 10.93 34.89
N ALA A 529 7.48 9.87 35.40
CA ALA A 529 8.14 8.87 34.55
C ALA A 529 7.16 8.16 33.59
N ALA A 530 5.98 7.76 34.10
CA ALA A 530 4.94 7.14 33.29
C ALA A 530 4.31 8.17 32.33
N ALA A 531 4.03 9.37 32.81
CA ALA A 531 3.40 10.42 32.03
C ALA A 531 4.26 10.89 30.86
N LEU A 532 5.55 11.15 31.08
CA LEU A 532 6.46 11.57 30.02
C LEU A 532 6.66 10.47 28.97
N ARG A 533 6.65 9.19 29.36
CA ARG A 533 6.79 8.08 28.41
C ARG A 533 5.57 7.96 27.50
N GLN A 534 4.38 7.99 28.09
CA GLN A 534 3.13 7.96 27.32
C GLN A 534 2.97 9.24 26.48
N LEU A 535 3.44 10.39 26.99
CA LEU A 535 3.45 11.64 26.24
C LEU A 535 4.41 11.57 25.05
N SER A 536 5.61 10.99 25.18
CA SER A 536 6.52 10.85 24.04
C SER A 536 5.92 9.98 22.93
N ASP A 537 5.22 8.90 23.29
CA ASP A 537 4.52 8.04 22.32
C ASP A 537 3.38 8.81 21.63
N LEU A 538 2.59 9.58 22.41
CA LEU A 538 1.52 10.44 21.89
C LEU A 538 2.08 11.48 20.91
N LEU A 539 3.11 12.23 21.30
CA LEU A 539 3.73 13.26 20.45
C LEU A 539 4.34 12.68 19.17
N GLY A 540 4.82 11.43 19.23
CA GLY A 540 5.33 10.72 18.05
C GLY A 540 4.24 10.34 17.05
N LYS A 541 3.03 10.03 17.53
CA LYS A 541 1.85 9.72 16.69
C LYS A 541 1.11 10.99 16.22
N HIS A 542 1.04 12.00 17.08
CA HIS A 542 0.24 13.22 16.94
C HIS A 542 1.08 14.49 17.13
N PRO A 543 2.03 14.80 16.21
CA PRO A 543 2.96 15.92 16.35
C PRO A 543 2.26 17.29 16.43
N GLU A 544 1.04 17.43 15.92
CA GLU A 544 0.21 18.62 16.00
C GLU A 544 -0.10 19.04 17.46
N THR A 545 -0.14 18.07 18.39
CA THR A 545 -0.45 18.32 19.81
C THR A 545 0.67 19.08 20.55
N VAL A 546 1.88 19.15 19.97
CA VAL A 546 2.97 19.97 20.53
C VAL A 546 2.56 21.43 20.66
N ALA A 547 1.72 21.95 19.75
CA ALA A 547 1.23 23.33 19.82
C ALA A 547 0.52 23.63 21.15
N VAL A 548 -0.26 22.67 21.67
CA VAL A 548 -0.97 22.79 22.95
C VAL A 548 0.02 22.87 24.12
N LEU A 549 1.09 22.06 24.10
CA LEU A 549 2.12 22.11 25.14
C LEU A 549 2.87 23.44 25.14
N VAL A 550 3.14 24.00 23.96
CA VAL A 550 3.79 25.30 23.81
C VAL A 550 2.90 26.44 24.30
N GLU A 551 1.62 26.44 23.93
CA GLU A 551 0.64 27.44 24.38
C GLU A 551 0.51 27.47 25.90
N LYS A 552 0.58 26.30 26.55
CA LYS A 552 0.47 26.16 28.01
C LYS A 552 1.80 26.39 28.76
N ASP A 553 2.88 26.80 28.10
CA ASP A 553 4.23 26.91 28.69
C ASP A 553 4.67 25.65 29.46
N PHE A 554 4.39 24.47 28.88
CA PHE A 554 4.69 23.20 29.54
C PHE A 554 6.18 23.05 29.85
N LEU A 555 7.06 23.53 28.97
CA LEU A 555 8.51 23.42 29.18
C LEU A 555 8.98 24.25 30.38
N GLY A 556 8.46 25.48 30.56
CA GLY A 556 8.76 26.31 31.72
C GLY A 556 8.31 25.63 33.03
N GLN A 557 7.09 25.08 33.04
CA GLN A 557 6.56 24.32 34.16
C GLN A 557 7.41 23.07 34.47
N LEU A 558 7.81 22.33 33.43
CA LEU A 558 8.65 21.14 33.56
C LEU A 558 10.02 21.50 34.14
N VAL A 559 10.69 22.54 33.65
CA VAL A 559 12.01 22.98 34.17
C VAL A 559 11.91 23.38 35.64
N SER A 560 10.83 24.07 36.04
CA SER A 560 10.56 24.41 37.45
C SER A 560 10.40 23.16 38.31
N PHE A 561 9.65 22.17 37.85
CA PHE A 561 9.51 20.87 38.52
C PHE A 561 10.86 20.13 38.65
N LEU A 562 11.65 20.07 37.57
CA LEU A 562 12.97 19.44 37.56
C LEU A 562 13.93 20.10 38.56
N LYS A 563 13.83 21.42 38.77
CA LYS A 563 14.61 22.15 39.78
C LYS A 563 14.34 21.62 41.18
N GLY A 564 13.10 21.26 41.49
CA GLY A 564 12.72 20.63 42.77
C GLY A 564 13.33 19.23 42.99
N LEU A 565 13.73 18.55 41.92
CA LEU A 565 14.31 17.19 41.98
C LEU A 565 15.84 17.18 42.08
N GLU A 566 16.51 18.34 41.95
CA GLU A 566 17.98 18.40 41.83
C GLU A 566 18.73 17.93 43.09
N ALA A 567 18.08 17.93 44.24
CA ALA A 567 18.63 17.43 45.51
C ALA A 567 18.65 15.89 45.61
N LEU A 568 17.95 15.18 44.72
CA LEU A 568 17.95 13.72 44.70
C LEU A 568 19.27 13.20 44.13
N ARG A 569 19.91 12.30 44.88
CA ARG A 569 21.20 11.70 44.49
C ARG A 569 21.10 10.81 43.27
N ALA A 570 19.99 10.08 43.12
CA ALA A 570 19.76 9.17 42.01
C ALA A 570 18.35 9.38 41.46
N LEU A 571 18.25 9.42 40.13
CA LEU A 571 16.98 9.50 39.40
C LEU A 571 16.83 8.22 38.56
N PRO A 572 15.62 7.67 38.43
CA PRO A 572 15.40 6.48 37.62
C PRO A 572 15.80 6.71 36.15
N GLU A 573 16.55 5.78 35.56
CA GLU A 573 16.95 5.86 34.14
C GLU A 573 15.73 6.01 33.21
N GLY A 574 14.65 5.28 33.51
CA GLY A 574 13.40 5.35 32.75
C GLY A 574 12.77 6.75 32.74
N PHE A 575 12.92 7.52 33.83
CA PHE A 575 12.48 8.90 33.90
C PHE A 575 13.35 9.81 33.03
N LEU A 576 14.68 9.72 33.17
CA LEU A 576 15.62 10.52 32.39
C LEU A 576 15.48 10.29 30.88
N ARG A 577 15.21 9.05 30.48
CA ARG A 577 14.92 8.68 29.09
C ARG A 577 13.65 9.30 28.56
N ALA A 578 12.55 9.14 29.29
CA ALA A 578 11.27 9.73 28.92
C ALA A 578 11.34 11.26 28.83
N LEU A 579 12.01 11.90 29.80
CA LEU A 579 12.29 13.33 29.78
C LEU A 579 13.03 13.74 28.51
N ASN A 580 14.15 13.10 28.21
CA ASN A 580 14.97 13.44 27.05
C ASN A 580 14.20 13.29 25.73
N GLN A 581 13.47 12.19 25.56
CA GLN A 581 12.68 11.92 24.34
C GLN A 581 11.56 12.93 24.16
N THR A 582 10.82 13.25 25.22
CA THR A 582 9.74 14.25 25.18
C THR A 582 10.29 15.64 24.84
N LEU A 583 11.41 16.05 25.43
CA LEU A 583 12.06 17.32 25.09
C LEU A 583 12.48 17.39 23.62
N GLN A 584 13.02 16.29 23.07
CA GLN A 584 13.39 16.25 21.66
C GLN A 584 12.18 16.45 20.74
N LEU A 585 11.07 15.75 21.03
CA LEU A 585 9.83 15.83 20.25
C LEU A 585 9.20 17.23 20.33
N ILE A 586 9.17 17.84 21.51
CA ILE A 586 8.66 19.20 21.68
C ILE A 586 9.48 20.20 20.87
N ALA A 587 10.82 20.13 20.93
CA ALA A 587 11.68 21.15 20.35
C ALA A 587 11.91 21.01 18.83
N ARG A 588 11.82 19.81 18.25
CA ARG A 588 12.17 19.49 16.84
C ARG A 588 11.52 20.40 15.79
N HIS A 589 10.26 20.75 16.00
CA HIS A 589 9.48 21.53 15.03
C HIS A 589 9.25 22.97 15.47
N GLN A 590 9.95 23.44 16.50
CA GLN A 590 9.79 24.81 17.01
C GLN A 590 10.65 25.82 16.23
N PRO A 591 10.18 27.07 16.09
CA PRO A 591 10.98 28.15 15.51
C PRO A 591 12.29 28.41 16.26
N ALA A 592 13.29 28.94 15.56
CA ALA A 592 14.61 29.23 16.12
C ALA A 592 14.56 30.13 17.36
N ASP A 593 13.71 31.15 17.37
CA ASP A 593 13.54 32.06 18.50
C ASP A 593 13.01 31.34 19.76
N TRP A 594 12.05 30.42 19.56
CA TRP A 594 11.52 29.59 20.63
C TRP A 594 12.61 28.66 21.18
N GLN A 595 13.36 27.99 20.29
CA GLN A 595 14.44 27.09 20.69
C GLN A 595 15.54 27.83 21.46
N SER A 596 15.93 29.02 20.99
CA SER A 596 16.91 29.91 21.61
C SER A 596 16.49 30.34 23.02
N ALA A 597 15.27 30.87 23.18
CA ALA A 597 14.77 31.33 24.47
C ALA A 597 14.70 30.20 25.50
N ASN A 598 14.17 29.04 25.11
CA ASN A 598 13.98 27.91 26.00
C ASN A 598 15.30 27.18 26.34
N TYR A 599 16.24 27.11 25.39
CA TYR A 599 17.58 26.60 25.67
C TYR A 599 18.33 27.50 26.66
N LYS A 600 18.24 28.83 26.52
CA LYS A 600 18.83 29.78 27.49
C LYS A 600 18.23 29.60 28.89
N ALA A 601 16.92 29.46 29.01
CA ALA A 601 16.26 29.22 30.29
C ALA A 601 16.74 27.91 30.94
N ALA A 602 16.76 26.80 30.18
CA ALA A 602 17.19 25.50 30.68
C ALA A 602 18.69 25.45 31.04
N SER A 603 19.55 26.07 30.23
CA SER A 603 21.00 26.14 30.50
C SER A 603 21.37 27.09 31.64
N GLY A 604 20.66 28.21 31.78
CA GLY A 604 20.84 29.17 32.88
C GLY A 604 20.42 28.63 34.25
N SER A 605 19.54 27.62 34.28
CA SER A 605 18.98 27.07 35.51
C SER A 605 19.96 26.20 36.33
N ARG A 606 21.12 25.79 35.76
CA ARG A 606 22.16 24.93 36.38
C ARG A 606 21.64 23.99 37.48
N PHE A 607 21.22 22.79 37.07
CA PHE A 607 20.83 21.72 37.99
C PHE A 607 22.04 21.18 38.76
N LEU A 608 21.86 20.93 40.05
CA LEU A 608 22.90 20.29 40.88
C LEU A 608 23.18 18.83 40.48
N ASN A 609 22.17 18.13 39.97
CA ASN A 609 22.29 16.75 39.51
C ASN A 609 22.80 16.72 38.05
N GLU A 610 24.01 16.18 37.83
CA GLU A 610 24.66 16.11 36.52
C GLU A 610 23.85 15.28 35.49
N ASN A 611 23.29 14.14 35.90
CA ASN A 611 22.51 13.28 35.00
C ASN A 611 21.24 13.98 34.53
N LEU A 612 20.58 14.72 35.42
CA LEU A 612 19.43 15.55 35.08
C LEU A 612 19.83 16.69 34.13
N GLN A 613 20.91 17.41 34.44
CA GLN A 613 21.44 18.49 33.61
C GLN A 613 21.74 18.00 32.19
N VAL A 614 22.45 16.87 32.06
CA VAL A 614 22.79 16.28 30.76
C VAL A 614 21.54 15.83 30.01
N SER A 615 20.61 15.15 30.69
CA SER A 615 19.38 14.66 30.05
C SER A 615 18.50 15.79 29.52
N THR A 616 18.35 16.89 30.27
CA THR A 616 17.59 18.06 29.84
C THR A 616 18.28 18.79 28.69
N LEU A 617 19.59 19.05 28.78
CA LEU A 617 20.30 19.80 27.75
C LEU A 617 20.36 19.03 26.43
N THR A 618 20.70 17.74 26.48
CA THR A 618 20.80 16.92 25.26
C THR A 618 19.44 16.78 24.55
N GLY A 619 18.35 16.77 25.31
CA GLY A 619 16.99 16.74 24.79
C GLY A 619 16.63 17.98 23.96
N LEU A 620 17.19 19.14 24.31
CA LEU A 620 16.97 20.40 23.57
C LEU A 620 18.03 20.63 22.47
N VAL A 621 19.25 20.15 22.66
CA VAL A 621 20.39 20.37 21.73
C VAL A 621 20.28 19.53 20.46
N ILE A 622 19.88 18.26 20.57
CA ILE A 622 19.76 17.37 19.40
C ILE A 622 18.82 17.95 18.32
N PRO A 623 17.58 18.39 18.63
CA PRO A 623 16.65 18.95 17.65
C PRO A 623 16.95 20.40 17.23
N MET A 624 17.95 21.06 17.83
CA MET A 624 18.19 22.49 17.65
C MET A 624 18.59 22.84 16.21
N THR A 625 18.11 23.98 15.67
CA THR A 625 18.51 24.46 14.34
C THR A 625 19.97 24.88 14.30
N ILE A 626 20.55 24.89 13.09
CA ILE A 626 21.96 25.29 12.87
C ILE A 626 22.22 26.71 13.38
N SER A 627 21.33 27.66 13.11
CA SER A 627 21.49 29.06 13.55
C SER A 627 21.57 29.16 15.06
N VAL A 628 20.65 28.49 15.78
CA VAL A 628 20.62 28.53 17.24
C VAL A 628 21.87 27.89 17.85
N VAL A 629 22.36 26.77 17.29
CA VAL A 629 23.63 26.17 17.73
C VAL A 629 24.82 27.12 17.54
N GLN A 630 24.85 27.88 16.45
CA GLN A 630 25.97 28.79 16.16
C GLN A 630 25.94 30.06 17.03
N ASP A 631 24.76 30.46 17.52
CA ASP A 631 24.57 31.66 18.33
C ASP A 631 24.81 31.45 19.84
N HIS A 632 25.02 30.20 20.29
CA HIS A 632 25.12 29.87 21.72
C HIS A 632 26.43 29.19 22.10
N LEU A 633 26.89 29.48 23.32
CA LEU A 633 27.93 28.67 23.96
C LEU A 633 27.30 27.41 24.54
N HIS A 634 27.86 26.26 24.17
CA HIS A 634 27.42 24.95 24.64
C HIS A 634 28.39 24.41 25.71
N PRO A 635 27.89 23.70 26.74
CA PRO A 635 28.72 23.14 27.79
C PRO A 635 29.45 21.87 27.31
N MET A 636 30.37 22.03 26.36
CA MET A 636 31.10 20.94 25.70
C MET A 636 31.89 20.09 26.69
N ASP A 637 32.49 20.70 27.71
CA ASP A 637 33.22 19.97 28.76
C ASP A 637 32.33 19.04 29.59
N LEU A 638 31.10 19.50 29.90
CA LEU A 638 30.12 18.71 30.64
C LEU A 638 29.71 17.48 29.83
N LEU A 639 29.33 17.69 28.56
CA LEU A 639 28.92 16.62 27.66
C LEU A 639 30.06 15.64 27.39
N LEU A 640 31.29 16.15 27.23
CA LEU A 640 32.48 15.33 27.02
C LEU A 640 32.83 14.50 28.27
N ASN A 641 32.72 15.08 29.47
CA ASN A 641 32.90 14.34 30.72
C ASN A 641 31.82 13.27 30.88
N ALA A 642 30.56 13.61 30.66
CA ALA A 642 29.44 12.67 30.76
C ALA A 642 29.56 11.52 29.75
N ALA A 643 29.98 11.80 28.51
CA ALA A 643 30.21 10.78 27.48
C ALA A 643 31.33 9.79 27.85
N LEU A 644 32.37 10.25 28.54
CA LEU A 644 33.55 9.45 28.88
C LEU A 644 33.42 8.73 30.22
N ASN A 645 32.86 9.39 31.23
CA ASN A 645 33.03 9.01 32.63
C ASN A 645 31.71 8.75 33.37
N SER A 646 30.54 9.03 32.78
CA SER A 646 29.28 8.80 33.48
C SER A 646 29.10 7.30 33.77
N PRO A 647 28.68 6.90 34.99
CA PRO A 647 28.40 5.50 35.31
C PRO A 647 27.15 4.98 34.58
N GLU A 648 26.20 5.87 34.24
CA GLU A 648 24.94 5.53 33.60
C GLU A 648 25.11 5.40 32.07
N GLU A 649 24.81 4.22 31.52
CA GLU A 649 24.98 3.95 30.08
C GLU A 649 24.14 4.87 29.20
N PHE A 650 22.89 5.12 29.61
CA PHE A 650 21.99 6.04 28.92
C PHE A 650 22.56 7.46 28.86
N VAL A 651 23.15 7.96 29.95
CA VAL A 651 23.72 9.31 30.01
C VAL A 651 24.96 9.42 29.12
N ARG A 652 25.80 8.37 29.08
CA ARG A 652 26.92 8.29 28.11
C ARG A 652 26.40 8.37 26.67
N ASP A 653 25.41 7.56 26.33
CA ASP A 653 24.85 7.46 24.97
C ASP A 653 24.23 8.78 24.47
N ILE A 654 23.36 9.42 25.25
CA ILE A 654 22.76 10.72 24.85
C ILE A 654 23.80 11.83 24.75
N SER A 655 24.87 11.78 25.56
CA SER A 655 25.97 12.75 25.49
C SER A 655 26.77 12.60 24.19
N LEU A 656 27.08 11.36 23.81
CA LEU A 656 27.74 11.05 22.53
C LEU A 656 26.93 11.55 21.33
N LYS A 657 25.62 11.30 21.36
CA LYS A 657 24.66 11.73 20.32
C LYS A 657 24.56 13.25 20.22
N ALA A 658 24.47 13.93 21.36
CA ALA A 658 24.43 15.39 21.41
C ALA A 658 25.75 16.02 20.93
N LEU A 659 26.90 15.46 21.32
CA LEU A 659 28.20 15.91 20.80
C LEU A 659 28.28 15.76 19.28
N ALA A 660 27.85 14.63 18.73
CA ALA A 660 27.81 14.42 17.28
C ALA A 660 26.90 15.46 16.57
N SER A 661 25.71 15.72 17.13
CA SER A 661 24.77 16.74 16.63
C SER A 661 25.38 18.14 16.67
N LEU A 662 26.05 18.51 17.77
CA LEU A 662 26.72 19.80 17.91
C LEU A 662 27.86 19.95 16.90
N LEU A 663 28.79 18.98 16.84
CA LEU A 663 29.91 18.99 15.89
C LEU A 663 29.43 19.04 14.43
N ASN A 664 28.25 18.47 14.13
CA ASN A 664 27.65 18.54 12.81
C ASN A 664 27.18 19.97 12.45
N LYS A 665 26.79 20.80 13.43
CA LYS A 665 26.13 22.10 13.24
C LYS A 665 27.01 23.31 13.58
N LEU A 666 28.07 23.13 14.37
CA LEU A 666 29.00 24.20 14.77
C LEU A 666 29.70 24.86 13.57
N LYS A 667 29.97 26.16 13.71
CA LYS A 667 30.82 26.93 12.79
C LYS A 667 32.28 26.46 12.87
N GLU A 668 33.03 26.68 11.79
CA GLU A 668 34.40 26.17 11.63
C GLU A 668 35.38 26.65 12.73
N GLU A 669 35.24 27.89 13.18
CA GLU A 669 36.08 28.47 14.24
C GLU A 669 35.97 27.69 15.55
N ASP A 670 34.74 27.40 15.98
CA ASP A 670 34.48 26.68 17.23
C ASP A 670 34.74 25.18 17.07
N LEU A 671 34.49 24.63 15.89
CA LEU A 671 34.68 23.21 15.61
C LEU A 671 36.13 22.78 15.84
N ASN A 672 37.10 23.54 15.33
CA ASN A 672 38.51 23.17 15.41
C ASN A 672 39.03 23.13 16.86
N GLY A 673 38.65 24.13 17.68
CA GLY A 673 38.99 24.15 19.11
C GLY A 673 38.40 22.96 19.87
N ASN A 674 37.13 22.63 19.60
CA ASN A 674 36.46 21.50 20.22
C ASN A 674 37.07 20.15 19.80
N LEU A 675 37.42 19.98 18.51
CA LEU A 675 38.06 18.76 18.02
C LEU A 675 39.44 18.54 18.63
N ALA A 676 40.21 19.61 18.87
CA ALA A 676 41.50 19.51 19.54
C ALA A 676 41.35 19.00 20.98
N THR A 677 40.41 19.57 21.74
CA THR A 677 40.09 19.13 23.11
C THR A 677 39.60 17.69 23.16
N ILE A 678 38.69 17.32 22.25
CA ILE A 678 38.18 15.95 22.14
C ILE A 678 39.32 14.98 21.84
N ARG A 679 40.22 15.32 20.92
CA ARG A 679 41.37 14.48 20.57
C ARG A 679 42.30 14.25 21.76
N GLN A 680 42.64 15.30 22.50
CA GLN A 680 43.45 15.20 23.72
C GLN A 680 42.80 14.29 24.76
N ARG A 681 41.48 14.43 24.95
CA ARG A 681 40.74 13.57 25.90
C ARG A 681 40.46 12.18 25.37
N CYS A 682 40.64 11.91 24.08
CA CYS A 682 40.45 10.60 23.46
C CYS A 682 41.67 9.66 23.59
N GLU A 683 42.80 10.10 24.15
CA GLU A 683 43.98 9.25 24.31
C GLU A 683 43.72 8.16 25.39
N GLY A 684 43.75 6.87 25.01
CA GLY A 684 43.59 5.69 25.89
C GLY A 684 42.51 4.68 25.45
N ASN A 685 42.64 3.42 25.92
CA ASN A 685 41.69 2.32 25.62
C ASN A 685 40.32 2.56 26.29
N GLY A 686 39.22 2.42 25.53
CA GLY A 686 37.85 2.58 26.01
C GLY A 686 37.06 3.77 25.46
N LYS A 687 37.61 4.54 24.49
CA LYS A 687 37.01 5.78 23.97
C LYS A 687 36.50 5.69 22.52
N ILE A 688 36.34 4.46 22.01
CA ILE A 688 35.91 4.18 20.62
C ILE A 688 34.51 4.71 20.33
N SER A 689 33.59 4.64 21.30
CA SER A 689 32.24 5.18 21.15
C SER A 689 32.25 6.69 20.88
N LEU A 690 33.14 7.43 21.55
CA LEU A 690 33.32 8.87 21.30
C LEU A 690 33.88 9.13 19.91
N ALA A 691 34.97 8.46 19.54
CA ALA A 691 35.55 8.58 18.20
C ALA A 691 34.55 8.20 17.09
N THR A 692 33.70 7.20 17.33
CA THR A 692 32.64 6.76 16.41
C THR A 692 31.61 7.87 16.18
N TRP A 693 31.06 8.45 17.24
CA TRP A 693 30.02 9.49 17.13
C TRP A 693 30.58 10.81 16.59
N VAL A 694 31.84 11.16 16.93
CA VAL A 694 32.57 12.28 16.32
C VAL A 694 32.74 12.05 14.81
N THR A 695 33.21 10.86 14.42
CA THR A 695 33.36 10.47 13.00
C THR A 695 32.03 10.60 12.27
N LYS A 696 30.95 10.05 12.86
CA LYS A 696 29.61 10.12 12.28
C LYS A 696 29.17 11.56 12.04
N GLY A 697 29.26 12.43 13.05
CA GLY A 697 28.88 13.84 12.94
C GLY A 697 29.64 14.62 11.87
N LEU A 698 30.94 14.31 11.71
CA LEU A 698 31.81 14.96 10.72
C LEU A 698 31.63 14.43 9.30
N VAL A 699 31.52 13.11 9.14
CA VAL A 699 31.32 12.47 7.82
C VAL A 699 29.94 12.83 7.27
N THR A 700 28.91 12.88 8.10
CA THR A 700 27.57 13.28 7.64
C THR A 700 27.53 14.73 7.17
N ARG A 701 28.33 15.66 7.73
CA ARG A 701 28.46 17.04 7.20
C ARG A 701 29.50 17.20 6.08
N ASN A 702 30.15 16.12 5.62
CA ASN A 702 31.24 16.14 4.64
C ASN A 702 32.47 16.97 5.08
N HIS A 703 32.81 16.98 6.38
CA HIS A 703 33.98 17.70 6.85
C HIS A 703 35.28 16.91 6.60
N PRO A 704 36.38 17.51 6.09
CA PRO A 704 37.61 16.80 5.75
C PRO A 704 38.23 16.00 6.90
N THR A 705 38.18 16.53 8.13
CA THR A 705 38.71 15.80 9.30
C THR A 705 37.90 14.56 9.64
N GLY A 706 36.65 14.43 9.19
CA GLY A 706 35.85 13.22 9.37
C GLY A 706 36.54 11.98 8.77
N TRP A 707 37.22 12.13 7.64
CA TRP A 707 38.02 11.07 7.03
C TRP A 707 39.27 10.73 7.85
N GLN A 708 39.90 11.72 8.46
CA GLN A 708 41.03 11.51 9.37
C GLN A 708 40.61 10.75 10.63
N TRP A 709 39.43 11.06 11.18
CA TRP A 709 38.86 10.30 12.30
C TRP A 709 38.44 8.88 11.91
N THR A 710 37.96 8.70 10.68
CA THR A 710 37.69 7.36 10.11
C THR A 710 38.97 6.55 10.01
N ASP A 711 40.04 7.17 9.52
CA ASP A 711 41.36 6.54 9.42
C ASP A 711 41.92 6.19 10.81
N LEU A 712 41.78 7.08 11.80
CA LEU A 712 42.17 6.82 13.18
C LEU A 712 41.41 5.63 13.79
N LEU A 713 40.11 5.51 13.52
CA LEU A 713 39.33 4.34 13.94
C LEU A 713 39.88 3.06 13.29
N LEU A 714 40.13 3.09 11.97
CA LEU A 714 40.66 1.93 11.24
C LEU A 714 42.05 1.52 11.73
N ASP A 715 42.91 2.48 12.09
CA ASP A 715 44.24 2.20 12.63
C ASP A 715 44.18 1.48 13.98
N CYS A 716 43.12 1.71 14.78
CA CYS A 716 42.87 1.02 16.05
C CYS A 716 42.17 -0.34 15.89
N LEU A 717 41.75 -0.73 14.67
CA LEU A 717 40.92 -1.92 14.45
C LEU A 717 41.64 -3.22 14.83
N ALA A 718 42.96 -3.28 14.70
CA ALA A 718 43.77 -4.44 15.10
C ALA A 718 43.78 -4.63 16.62
N ASP A 719 43.73 -3.54 17.38
CA ASP A 719 43.87 -3.54 18.84
C ASP A 719 42.51 -3.65 19.55
N ASP A 720 41.42 -3.18 18.93
CA ASP A 720 40.08 -3.24 19.50
C ASP A 720 38.99 -3.59 18.48
N SER A 721 38.43 -4.80 18.64
CA SER A 721 37.33 -5.31 17.83
C SER A 721 36.03 -4.49 17.88
N GLN A 722 35.83 -3.63 18.91
CA GLN A 722 34.66 -2.76 19.01
C GLN A 722 34.63 -1.68 17.93
N VAL A 723 35.78 -1.35 17.33
CA VAL A 723 35.85 -0.42 16.19
C VAL A 723 34.94 -0.88 15.06
N GLY A 724 34.88 -2.19 14.74
CA GLY A 724 34.00 -2.70 13.68
C GLY A 724 32.52 -2.41 13.93
N ARG A 725 32.07 -2.52 15.18
CA ARG A 725 30.71 -2.15 15.61
C ARG A 725 30.49 -0.65 15.54
N GLY A 726 31.51 0.15 15.89
CA GLY A 726 31.50 1.60 15.72
C GLY A 726 31.33 2.03 14.26
N LEU A 727 32.09 1.44 13.34
CA LEU A 727 31.96 1.69 11.90
C LEU A 727 30.56 1.36 11.37
N ARG A 728 29.94 0.28 11.86
CA ARG A 728 28.51 -0.02 11.61
C ARG A 728 27.60 1.09 12.13
N THR A 729 27.82 1.59 13.34
CA THR A 729 27.05 2.70 13.92
C THR A 729 27.14 3.99 13.11
N VAL A 730 28.27 4.26 12.44
CA VAL A 730 28.40 5.44 11.54
C VAL A 730 27.39 5.37 10.39
N LEU A 731 27.13 4.17 9.85
CA LEU A 731 26.19 3.94 8.75
C LEU A 731 24.73 3.79 9.19
N ASP A 732 24.47 3.57 10.47
CA ASP A 732 23.13 3.33 11.02
C ASP A 732 22.27 4.61 11.06
N GLU A 733 21.14 4.61 10.36
CA GLU A 733 20.18 5.74 10.35
C GLU A 733 18.98 5.51 11.30
N SER A 734 18.84 4.32 11.91
CA SER A 734 17.67 3.94 12.72
C SER A 734 17.43 4.86 13.92
N GLN A 735 18.51 5.38 14.52
CA GLN A 735 18.44 6.22 15.70
C GLN A 735 18.02 7.67 15.40
N ARG A 736 17.95 8.07 14.12
CA ARG A 736 17.51 9.40 13.63
C ARG A 736 18.15 10.64 14.29
N VAL A 737 19.27 10.49 15.01
CA VAL A 737 19.97 11.59 15.69
C VAL A 737 20.50 12.61 14.68
N LEU A 738 21.34 12.15 13.74
CA LEU A 738 21.89 12.96 12.66
C LEU A 738 20.96 12.85 11.45
N SER A 739 19.91 13.66 11.45
CA SER A 739 18.85 13.63 10.44
C SER A 739 18.45 15.03 10.01
N LYS A 740 17.75 15.13 8.87
CA LYS A 740 17.16 16.39 8.42
C LYS A 740 16.08 16.90 9.40
N GLU A 741 15.36 15.98 10.06
CA GLU A 741 14.36 16.31 11.08
C GLU A 741 14.97 17.06 12.27
N ASN A 742 16.20 16.71 12.64
CA ASN A 742 16.97 17.40 13.67
C ASN A 742 17.86 18.52 13.10
N HIS A 743 17.56 19.06 11.91
CA HIS A 743 18.29 20.17 11.29
C HIS A 743 19.80 19.93 11.11
N CYS A 744 20.23 18.67 10.98
CA CYS A 744 21.63 18.33 10.75
C CYS A 744 22.01 18.53 9.28
N GLN A 745 23.28 18.86 9.04
CA GLN A 745 23.89 18.83 7.72
C GLN A 745 24.13 17.38 7.30
N ILE A 746 23.38 16.93 6.28
CA ILE A 746 23.47 15.56 5.75
C ILE A 746 23.93 15.59 4.29
N MET A 747 25.13 15.11 4.08
CA MET A 747 25.75 14.93 2.78
C MET A 747 25.03 13.82 2.01
N PRO A 748 24.59 14.07 0.77
CA PRO A 748 24.08 13.02 -0.09
C PRO A 748 25.12 11.91 -0.30
N LEU A 749 24.67 10.66 -0.26
CA LEU A 749 25.50 9.46 -0.50
C LEU A 749 26.66 9.27 0.50
N TYR A 750 26.64 9.91 1.67
CA TYR A 750 27.70 9.74 2.67
C TYR A 750 27.92 8.26 3.03
N ARG A 751 26.85 7.45 3.13
CA ARG A 751 26.95 6.00 3.38
C ARG A 751 27.75 5.27 2.32
N GLN A 752 27.49 5.55 1.05
CA GLN A 752 28.25 4.97 -0.07
C GLN A 752 29.71 5.41 -0.02
N LYS A 753 29.98 6.71 0.21
CA LYS A 753 31.35 7.23 0.28
C LYS A 753 32.13 6.66 1.46
N PHE A 754 31.50 6.59 2.63
CA PHE A 754 32.08 6.02 3.84
C PHE A 754 32.40 4.54 3.67
N PHE A 755 31.44 3.75 3.16
CA PHE A 755 31.66 2.34 2.84
C PHE A 755 32.85 2.15 1.89
N ILE A 756 32.91 2.91 0.79
CA ILE A 756 34.01 2.81 -0.18
C ILE A 756 35.35 3.20 0.46
N HIS A 757 35.40 4.26 1.27
CA HIS A 757 36.61 4.68 1.98
C HIS A 757 37.14 3.59 2.91
N CYS A 758 36.27 3.07 3.78
CA CYS A 758 36.62 1.99 4.71
C CYS A 758 37.06 0.73 3.96
N MET A 759 36.30 0.30 2.95
CA MET A 759 36.64 -0.90 2.17
C MET A 759 37.96 -0.76 1.42
N ASN A 760 38.25 0.40 0.83
CA ASN A 760 39.53 0.64 0.18
C ASN A 760 40.71 0.58 1.15
N ARG A 761 40.53 1.11 2.38
CA ARG A 761 41.55 1.01 3.45
C ARG A 761 41.75 -0.43 3.89
N LEU A 762 40.67 -1.14 4.22
CA LEU A 762 40.73 -2.56 4.63
C LEU A 762 41.35 -3.46 3.56
N ASN A 763 41.14 -3.16 2.28
CA ASN A 763 41.69 -3.96 1.17
C ASN A 763 43.20 -3.75 0.96
N ARG A 764 43.81 -2.72 1.56
CA ARG A 764 45.28 -2.54 1.56
C ARG A 764 45.98 -3.48 2.52
N GLU A 765 45.26 -4.01 3.51
CA GLU A 765 45.80 -4.96 4.47
C GLU A 765 46.11 -6.30 3.79
N GLN A 766 47.41 -6.60 3.68
CA GLN A 766 47.87 -7.85 3.08
C GLN A 766 47.45 -9.05 3.93
N THR A 767 47.53 -8.92 5.25
CA THR A 767 47.15 -9.93 6.24
C THR A 767 46.06 -9.40 7.17
N PRO A 768 44.78 -9.39 6.74
CA PRO A 768 43.70 -8.87 7.56
C PRO A 768 43.54 -9.73 8.83
N THR A 769 43.49 -9.08 10.00
CA THR A 769 43.20 -9.77 11.26
C THR A 769 41.72 -10.15 11.35
N GLU A 770 41.34 -10.97 12.33
CA GLU A 770 39.94 -11.32 12.58
C GLU A 770 39.04 -10.08 12.75
N ALA A 771 39.53 -9.04 13.44
CA ALA A 771 38.80 -7.78 13.61
C ALA A 771 38.56 -7.03 12.29
N HIS A 772 39.53 -7.08 11.36
CA HIS A 772 39.35 -6.52 10.01
C HIS A 772 38.24 -7.25 9.26
N LEU A 773 38.22 -8.58 9.35
CA LEU A 773 37.21 -9.40 8.68
C LEU A 773 35.81 -9.21 9.28
N SER A 774 35.71 -9.06 10.60
CA SER A 774 34.45 -8.72 11.26
C SER A 774 33.92 -7.37 10.80
N ALA A 775 34.78 -6.36 10.67
CA ALA A 775 34.38 -5.03 10.16
C ALA A 775 33.84 -5.09 8.73
N VAL A 776 34.40 -5.95 7.86
CA VAL A 776 33.91 -6.14 6.48
C VAL A 776 32.45 -6.57 6.47
N GLY A 777 32.09 -7.57 7.28
CA GLY A 777 30.69 -8.04 7.38
C GLY A 777 29.77 -6.97 7.97
N LEU A 778 30.15 -6.37 9.10
CA LEU A 778 29.33 -5.38 9.81
C LEU A 778 29.05 -4.11 8.99
N LEU A 779 30.00 -3.68 8.15
CA LEU A 779 29.82 -2.52 7.27
C LEU A 779 28.74 -2.74 6.19
N MET A 780 28.34 -3.97 5.90
CA MET A 780 27.32 -4.25 4.89
C MET A 780 25.88 -3.99 5.38
N GLU A 781 25.61 -4.11 6.69
CA GLU A 781 24.25 -4.11 7.28
C GLU A 781 23.41 -2.87 6.92
N ASN A 782 24.06 -1.70 6.84
CA ASN A 782 23.39 -0.41 6.62
C ASN A 782 23.85 0.31 5.33
N THR A 783 24.59 -0.38 4.46
CA THR A 783 25.10 0.20 3.21
C THR A 783 24.08 0.02 2.08
N PRO A 784 23.83 1.05 1.25
CA PRO A 784 22.94 0.92 0.10
C PRO A 784 23.35 -0.25 -0.82
N LYS A 785 22.38 -1.10 -1.20
CA LYS A 785 22.60 -2.30 -2.04
C LYS A 785 23.49 -2.02 -3.26
N MET A 786 23.17 -0.97 -4.03
CA MET A 786 23.93 -0.60 -5.24
C MET A 786 25.38 -0.19 -4.95
N ALA A 787 25.67 0.39 -3.79
CA ALA A 787 27.04 0.70 -3.40
C ALA A 787 27.86 -0.58 -3.16
N ILE A 788 27.25 -1.57 -2.50
CA ILE A 788 27.87 -2.89 -2.31
C ILE A 788 28.08 -3.56 -3.66
N VAL A 789 27.04 -3.68 -4.49
CA VAL A 789 27.11 -4.35 -5.80
C VAL A 789 28.21 -3.76 -6.69
N ASN A 790 28.26 -2.43 -6.82
CA ASN A 790 29.25 -1.75 -7.66
C ASN A 790 30.69 -1.90 -7.14
N HIS A 791 30.86 -2.06 -5.82
CA HIS A 791 32.19 -2.18 -5.22
C HIS A 791 32.62 -3.65 -5.00
N PHE A 792 31.67 -4.59 -5.05
CA PHE A 792 31.86 -6.01 -4.75
C PHE A 792 33.06 -6.64 -5.49
N PRO A 793 33.27 -6.41 -6.81
CA PRO A 793 34.41 -7.00 -7.51
C PRO A 793 35.78 -6.60 -6.93
N LYS A 794 35.89 -5.40 -6.34
CA LYS A 794 37.14 -4.88 -5.76
C LYS A 794 37.43 -5.49 -4.39
N ILE A 795 36.40 -5.93 -3.68
CA ILE A 795 36.49 -6.46 -2.30
C ILE A 795 36.21 -7.95 -2.19
N PHE A 796 36.03 -8.64 -3.32
CA PHE A 796 35.66 -10.06 -3.35
C PHE A 796 36.57 -10.95 -2.48
N ARG A 797 37.88 -10.69 -2.50
CA ARG A 797 38.85 -11.36 -1.61
C ARG A 797 38.47 -11.21 -0.13
N LEU A 798 38.15 -10.00 0.32
CA LEU A 798 37.80 -9.74 1.71
C LEU A 798 36.47 -10.39 2.09
N VAL A 799 35.50 -10.44 1.17
CA VAL A 799 34.22 -11.14 1.37
C VAL A 799 34.46 -12.63 1.60
N LEU A 800 35.27 -13.28 0.77
CA LEU A 800 35.62 -14.69 0.94
C LEU A 800 36.36 -14.94 2.26
N LEU A 801 37.37 -14.10 2.57
CA LEU A 801 38.11 -14.22 3.82
C LEU A 801 37.21 -14.00 5.04
N CYS A 802 36.23 -13.10 4.96
CA CYS A 802 35.24 -12.90 6.02
C CYS A 802 34.41 -14.16 6.26
N LEU A 803 33.88 -14.78 5.20
CA LEU A 803 33.12 -16.03 5.31
C LEU A 803 33.97 -17.20 5.84
N GLU A 804 35.25 -17.23 5.51
CA GLU A 804 36.14 -18.35 5.83
C GLU A 804 36.77 -18.24 7.22
N LYS A 805 37.17 -17.04 7.65
CA LYS A 805 38.05 -16.82 8.80
C LYS A 805 37.49 -15.91 9.88
N SER A 806 36.34 -15.25 9.66
CA SER A 806 35.77 -14.39 10.70
C SER A 806 35.23 -15.22 11.87
N PRO A 807 35.62 -14.94 13.12
CA PRO A 807 35.04 -15.60 14.28
C PRO A 807 33.74 -14.93 14.76
N ASP A 808 33.43 -13.72 14.29
CA ASP A 808 32.32 -12.90 14.80
C ASP A 808 30.98 -13.33 14.18
N PRO A 809 30.05 -13.89 14.99
CA PRO A 809 28.76 -14.33 14.49
C PRO A 809 27.91 -13.19 13.93
N GLU A 810 28.01 -11.96 14.45
CA GLU A 810 27.21 -10.83 13.94
C GLU A 810 27.65 -10.50 12.51
N ALA A 811 28.96 -10.38 12.28
CA ALA A 811 29.52 -10.11 10.96
C ALA A 811 29.13 -11.20 9.94
N LEU A 812 29.20 -12.47 10.34
CA LEU A 812 28.83 -13.61 9.51
C LEU A 812 27.33 -13.63 9.18
N VAL A 813 26.46 -13.30 10.12
CA VAL A 813 25.02 -13.21 9.88
C VAL A 813 24.70 -12.11 8.85
N VAL A 814 25.28 -10.91 9.03
CA VAL A 814 25.05 -9.78 8.12
C VAL A 814 25.52 -10.10 6.70
N ILE A 815 26.73 -10.65 6.54
CA ILE A 815 27.27 -10.95 5.21
C ILE A 815 26.49 -12.09 4.54
N LEU A 816 26.06 -13.12 5.29
CA LEU A 816 25.23 -14.21 4.77
C LEU A 816 23.84 -13.72 4.35
N GLN A 817 23.22 -12.84 5.14
CA GLN A 817 21.93 -12.23 4.77
C GLN A 817 22.08 -11.37 3.52
N THR A 818 23.12 -10.55 3.45
CA THR A 818 23.45 -9.72 2.28
C THR A 818 23.61 -10.58 1.01
N ILE A 819 24.40 -11.66 1.09
CA ILE A 819 24.57 -12.60 -0.02
C ILE A 819 23.24 -13.28 -0.36
N THR A 820 22.46 -13.70 0.64
CA THR A 820 21.13 -14.31 0.41
C THR A 820 20.20 -13.36 -0.35
N ASP A 821 20.21 -12.07 -0.03
CA ASP A 821 19.38 -11.08 -0.71
C ASP A 821 19.88 -10.79 -2.13
N PHE A 822 21.18 -10.89 -2.39
CA PHE A 822 21.74 -10.83 -3.75
C PHE A 822 21.36 -12.08 -4.56
N VAL A 823 21.35 -13.26 -3.94
CA VAL A 823 20.85 -14.50 -4.56
C VAL A 823 19.35 -14.37 -4.86
N LYS A 824 18.52 -13.84 -3.95
CA LYS A 824 17.09 -13.59 -4.23
C LYS A 824 16.90 -12.67 -5.43
N GLY A 825 17.74 -11.64 -5.53
CA GLY A 825 17.68 -10.65 -6.62
C GLY A 825 18.23 -11.14 -7.96
N GLY A 826 18.89 -12.30 -8.01
CA GLY A 826 19.56 -12.77 -9.23
C GLY A 826 20.75 -11.90 -9.64
N GLU A 827 21.50 -11.36 -8.68
CA GLU A 827 22.63 -10.48 -8.97
C GLU A 827 23.82 -11.25 -9.57
N ALA A 828 24.28 -10.82 -10.75
CA ALA A 828 25.37 -11.47 -11.49
C ALA A 828 26.68 -11.60 -10.69
N ILE A 829 26.95 -10.67 -9.77
CA ILE A 829 28.15 -10.68 -8.91
C ILE A 829 28.26 -11.94 -8.03
N ILE A 830 27.14 -12.58 -7.69
CA ILE A 830 27.13 -13.85 -6.95
C ILE A 830 27.09 -15.02 -7.93
N GLU A 831 26.31 -14.93 -9.00
CA GLU A 831 26.17 -15.97 -10.02
C GLU A 831 27.50 -16.31 -10.70
N ASP A 832 28.27 -15.29 -11.09
CA ASP A 832 29.58 -15.43 -11.75
C ASP A 832 30.66 -16.05 -10.86
N ARG A 833 30.42 -16.13 -9.54
CA ARG A 833 31.34 -16.63 -8.51
C ARG A 833 30.66 -17.64 -7.59
N LEU A 834 29.67 -18.34 -8.12
CA LEU A 834 28.80 -19.24 -7.36
C LEU A 834 29.60 -20.31 -6.60
N GLU A 835 30.56 -20.96 -7.26
CA GLU A 835 31.39 -22.01 -6.66
C GLU A 835 32.14 -21.48 -5.42
N ASP A 836 32.87 -20.38 -5.59
CA ASP A 836 33.69 -19.80 -4.52
C ASP A 836 32.86 -19.47 -3.28
N ILE A 837 31.70 -18.86 -3.49
CA ILE A 837 30.81 -18.45 -2.40
C ILE A 837 30.13 -19.66 -1.76
N LEU A 838 29.60 -20.57 -2.58
CA LEU A 838 28.89 -21.76 -2.12
C LEU A 838 29.77 -22.61 -1.21
N VAL A 839 31.05 -22.77 -1.55
CA VAL A 839 32.01 -23.52 -0.72
C VAL A 839 32.14 -22.93 0.68
N ARG A 840 32.35 -21.62 0.82
CA ARG A 840 32.50 -21.01 2.15
C ARG A 840 31.18 -20.97 2.91
N VAL A 841 30.05 -20.79 2.21
CA VAL A 841 28.72 -20.85 2.84
C VAL A 841 28.43 -22.26 3.36
N LEU A 842 28.85 -23.32 2.66
CA LEU A 842 28.72 -24.71 3.11
C LEU A 842 29.51 -24.99 4.39
N ASP A 843 30.71 -24.41 4.53
CA ASP A 843 31.51 -24.59 5.76
C ASP A 843 30.82 -23.94 6.97
N LEU A 844 30.09 -22.84 6.75
CA LEU A 844 29.34 -22.14 7.80
C LEU A 844 28.05 -22.87 8.25
N THR A 845 27.58 -23.91 7.55
CA THR A 845 26.40 -24.69 7.98
C THR A 845 26.65 -25.51 9.24
N VAL A 846 27.93 -25.75 9.57
CA VAL A 846 28.37 -26.46 10.78
C VAL A 846 29.10 -25.55 11.77
N PHE A 847 28.95 -24.23 11.62
CA PHE A 847 29.60 -23.24 12.49
C PHE A 847 29.25 -23.44 13.98
N GLN A 848 30.28 -23.68 14.79
CA GLN A 848 30.11 -24.15 16.17
C GLN A 848 29.54 -23.07 17.09
N SER A 849 30.03 -21.84 16.99
CA SER A 849 29.78 -20.79 17.99
C SER A 849 28.39 -20.15 17.88
N SER A 850 27.65 -20.34 16.79
CA SER A 850 26.34 -19.72 16.60
C SER A 850 25.36 -20.59 15.83
N MET A 851 24.16 -20.79 16.38
CA MET A 851 23.05 -21.41 15.66
C MET A 851 22.53 -20.52 14.53
N VAL A 852 22.53 -19.21 14.72
CA VAL A 852 21.96 -18.26 13.76
C VAL A 852 22.79 -18.24 12.47
N VAL A 853 24.13 -18.27 12.58
CA VAL A 853 25.03 -18.39 11.43
C VAL A 853 24.72 -19.64 10.61
N ARG A 854 24.61 -20.80 11.27
CA ARG A 854 24.25 -22.08 10.60
C ARG A 854 22.92 -21.98 9.88
N LEU A 855 21.91 -21.38 10.51
CA LEU A 855 20.59 -21.21 9.92
C LEU A 855 20.61 -20.26 8.71
N CYS A 856 21.34 -19.15 8.79
CA CYS A 856 21.53 -18.20 7.68
C CYS A 856 22.27 -18.86 6.51
N ALA A 857 23.31 -19.66 6.78
CA ALA A 857 24.06 -20.38 5.74
C ALA A 857 23.17 -21.39 4.99
N ILE A 858 22.42 -22.23 5.71
CA ILE A 858 21.49 -23.19 5.09
C ILE A 858 20.37 -22.45 4.32
N THR A 859 19.91 -21.31 4.85
CA THR A 859 18.88 -20.48 4.18
C THR A 859 19.41 -19.87 2.89
N CYS A 860 20.67 -19.44 2.86
CA CYS A 860 21.34 -18.96 1.65
C CYS A 860 21.39 -20.07 0.58
N ILE A 861 21.85 -21.27 0.96
CA ILE A 861 21.92 -22.45 0.07
C ILE A 861 20.52 -22.88 -0.42
N HIS A 862 19.51 -22.79 0.44
CA HIS A 862 18.11 -23.02 0.06
C HIS A 862 17.66 -22.00 -0.99
N GLN A 863 17.99 -20.73 -0.78
CA GLN A 863 17.58 -19.66 -1.69
C GLN A 863 18.21 -19.81 -3.07
N MET A 864 19.44 -20.34 -3.17
CA MET A 864 20.08 -20.64 -4.45
C MET A 864 19.25 -21.60 -5.31
N THR A 865 18.58 -22.61 -4.73
CA THR A 865 17.72 -23.54 -5.50
C THR A 865 16.45 -22.90 -6.03
N LYS A 866 16.03 -21.77 -5.45
CA LYS A 866 14.84 -21.04 -5.88
C LYS A 866 15.14 -20.04 -6.99
N THR A 867 16.36 -19.49 -7.02
CA THR A 867 16.72 -18.43 -7.97
C THR A 867 17.49 -18.96 -9.18
N TYR A 868 18.48 -19.82 -8.99
CA TYR A 868 19.37 -20.25 -10.06
C TYR A 868 18.84 -21.47 -10.82
N LYS A 869 19.23 -21.58 -12.09
CA LYS A 869 18.77 -22.66 -12.96
C LYS A 869 19.44 -23.98 -12.59
N THR A 870 18.72 -25.07 -12.77
CA THR A 870 19.17 -26.42 -12.43
C THR A 870 20.57 -26.77 -12.94
N TYR A 871 20.89 -26.46 -14.19
CA TYR A 871 22.20 -26.79 -14.78
C TYR A 871 23.37 -26.07 -14.10
N GLN A 872 23.13 -24.92 -13.46
CA GLN A 872 24.16 -24.15 -12.75
C GLN A 872 24.46 -24.76 -11.38
N LEU A 873 23.47 -25.41 -10.78
CA LEU A 873 23.56 -26.01 -9.44
C LEU A 873 24.02 -27.46 -9.47
N LEU A 874 23.72 -28.17 -10.57
CA LEU A 874 23.98 -29.61 -10.72
C LEU A 874 25.44 -30.03 -10.43
N PRO A 875 26.48 -29.27 -10.84
CA PRO A 875 27.87 -29.61 -10.51
C PRO A 875 28.16 -29.70 -9.01
N PHE A 876 27.41 -28.97 -8.17
CA PHE A 876 27.61 -28.88 -6.73
C PHE A 876 26.72 -29.83 -5.93
N LYS A 877 25.76 -30.50 -6.58
CA LYS A 877 24.71 -31.31 -5.93
C LYS A 877 25.29 -32.29 -4.92
N GLY A 878 26.27 -33.11 -5.33
CA GLY A 878 26.85 -34.15 -4.48
C GLY A 878 27.41 -33.59 -3.18
N ARG A 879 28.28 -32.58 -3.28
CA ARG A 879 28.91 -31.91 -2.13
C ARG A 879 27.89 -31.26 -1.19
N VAL A 880 26.89 -30.56 -1.75
CA VAL A 880 25.86 -29.88 -0.94
C VAL A 880 25.00 -30.89 -0.20
N VAL A 881 24.56 -31.95 -0.86
CA VAL A 881 23.71 -32.99 -0.27
C VAL A 881 24.43 -33.77 0.84
N GLU A 882 25.73 -34.02 0.67
CA GLU A 882 26.58 -34.64 1.69
C GLU A 882 26.72 -33.74 2.92
N GLN A 883 27.12 -32.48 2.72
CA GLN A 883 27.30 -31.51 3.81
C GLN A 883 25.99 -31.25 4.56
N LEU A 884 24.86 -31.06 3.86
CA LEU A 884 23.56 -30.90 4.49
C LEU A 884 23.12 -32.16 5.25
N GLY A 885 23.63 -33.34 4.89
CA GLY A 885 23.42 -34.56 5.64
C GLY A 885 23.94 -34.48 7.07
N ILE A 886 25.11 -33.87 7.27
CA ILE A 886 25.68 -33.60 8.60
C ILE A 886 24.74 -32.67 9.39
N CYS A 887 24.17 -31.66 8.74
CA CYS A 887 23.27 -30.69 9.36
C CYS A 887 21.90 -31.28 9.76
N VAL A 888 21.48 -32.42 9.18
CA VAL A 888 20.24 -33.09 9.58
C VAL A 888 20.34 -33.65 11.00
N ASP A 889 21.55 -33.98 11.46
CA ASP A 889 21.83 -34.45 12.83
C ASP A 889 22.28 -33.33 13.77
N ASP A 890 22.03 -32.07 13.41
CA ASP A 890 22.42 -30.91 14.21
C ASP A 890 21.81 -30.91 15.63
N ARG A 891 22.55 -30.46 16.63
CA ARG A 891 22.10 -30.35 18.03
C ARG A 891 20.84 -29.51 18.24
N LYS A 892 20.49 -28.57 17.35
CA LYS A 892 19.31 -27.70 17.47
C LYS A 892 18.22 -28.07 16.46
N ARG A 893 16.99 -28.27 16.95
CA ARG A 893 15.81 -28.67 16.14
C ARG A 893 15.53 -27.76 14.94
N LEU A 894 15.67 -26.45 15.11
CA LEU A 894 15.42 -25.47 14.03
C LEU A 894 16.38 -25.64 12.85
N VAL A 895 17.66 -25.93 13.15
CA VAL A 895 18.69 -26.16 12.13
C VAL A 895 18.42 -27.48 11.40
N ARG A 896 18.11 -28.55 12.14
CA ARG A 896 17.72 -29.85 11.53
C ARG A 896 16.54 -29.71 10.57
N ARG A 897 15.47 -29.01 10.98
CA ARG A 897 14.29 -28.78 10.13
C ARG A 897 14.68 -28.07 8.84
N LYS A 898 15.43 -26.97 8.94
CA LYS A 898 15.84 -26.18 7.78
C LYS A 898 16.80 -26.95 6.87
N ALA A 899 17.71 -27.74 7.45
CA ALA A 899 18.60 -28.63 6.71
C ALA A 899 17.83 -29.71 5.94
N MET A 900 16.84 -30.35 6.55
CA MET A 900 15.99 -31.36 5.88
C MET A 900 15.26 -30.77 4.68
N GLU A 901 14.62 -29.61 4.85
CA GLU A 901 13.91 -28.89 3.77
C GLU A 901 14.85 -28.55 2.61
N CYS A 902 16.01 -27.96 2.94
CA CYS A 902 17.00 -27.56 1.95
C CYS A 902 17.57 -28.78 1.22
N ARG A 903 17.95 -29.82 1.96
CA ARG A 903 18.52 -31.07 1.42
C ARG A 903 17.54 -31.77 0.48
N ALA A 904 16.26 -31.81 0.80
CA ALA A 904 15.23 -32.39 -0.06
C ALA A 904 15.15 -31.68 -1.43
N LEU A 905 15.20 -30.35 -1.46
CA LEU A 905 15.20 -29.59 -2.71
C LEU A 905 16.46 -29.85 -3.54
N TRP A 906 17.63 -29.90 -2.90
CA TRP A 906 18.89 -30.23 -3.58
C TRP A 906 18.92 -31.67 -4.12
N PHE A 907 18.27 -32.62 -3.43
CA PHE A 907 18.09 -33.98 -3.95
C PHE A 907 17.28 -34.04 -5.24
N LEU A 908 16.25 -33.19 -5.34
CA LEU A 908 15.30 -33.19 -6.46
C LEU A 908 15.77 -32.41 -7.70
N LEU A 909 16.98 -31.82 -7.70
CA LEU A 909 17.46 -31.02 -8.82
C LEU A 909 17.53 -31.78 -10.15
N ASP A 910 17.77 -33.08 -10.15
CA ASP A 910 17.83 -33.94 -11.33
C ASP A 910 16.63 -34.89 -11.46
N ALA A 911 15.58 -34.68 -10.65
CA ALA A 911 14.34 -35.43 -10.80
C ALA A 911 13.58 -34.92 -12.04
N PRO A 912 12.99 -35.82 -12.86
CA PRO A 912 12.11 -35.40 -13.94
C PRO A 912 10.90 -34.67 -13.35
N LEU A 913 10.61 -33.47 -13.88
CA LEU A 913 9.43 -32.65 -13.52
C LEU A 913 8.13 -33.34 -13.91
#